data_AF-A0A834KA75-F1
#
_entry.id   AF-A0A834KA75-F1
#
_cell.length_a   1.000
_cell.length_b   1.000
_cell.length_c   1.000
_cell.angle_alpha   90.00
_cell.angle_beta   90.00
_cell.angle_gamma   90.00
#
_symmetry.space_group_name_H-M   'P 1'
#
loop_
_entity.id
_entity.type
_entity.pdbx_description
1 polymer ?
#
loop_
_entity_poly.entity_id
_entity_poly.type
_entity_poly.pdbx_seq_one_letter_code
_entity_poly.pdbx_strand_id
1 'polypeptide(L)'
;MEHLSNCRPQAVKVRQGCPMGRVRALDAQLSQLEVAKKEVEQKLSSIGLTLRRIAGIQMDGSVNMPFKLMSPSRRWSPARGHEHGDSSKDIVIDVDPEAVRRGMRSLMQQVAQIERERDDYKTELCSLKTQLSEYQENQTKVDERLNNLLANMRTIQEEKNSLEARMSQRETSHQSQMDMLQQKTDECDQLREKVLNLEMIVNSDTEEKNLYEEKLEKMKQTLNRMENERRNLQEELNKSEARATKLELQRMSLEGDLQRLQMMLQEREANIQKLQDRCETQNRTTAGLEERCASLKSTIEQLNLALEKSFNTESELKNEINILQRNLMETTTCSQNNNEKLKQLQKQLSNTENERRVLAERLDSIQQSLSDLRHMNQNLQDQVARLQTELANNEVQRSGLEAQLRLTKWPQEGGADKDEDLMRQLQIVQREKSEMRGKLDALNDKVKLLETEKRTLENQVSTLKSVGTRSKSYERPEKAHIELLGSSYSFDNLEQENRELRLKIRRLETQLAEKEAELIRAKSIYTHSHSILESSRDRTGEIERLRAAQLQAEKLLEAREQSHRQQVIRLENQIQLLREQLNQEIKRRQLYVLRSSRAGREMQQLRQALGDSLRTVAQDPSLDAVLLEHEARKLDSTLTSTTSLPPSLALAPPSTYDRSSTPSRLEKT
;
A
#
# COMPACT_ATOMS: atom_id res chain seq x y z
N MET A 1 24.84 57.51 -29.85
CA MET A 1 25.38 58.48 -28.86
C MET A 1 26.61 57.87 -28.16
N GLU A 2 27.78 57.76 -28.76
CA GLU A 2 28.37 58.58 -29.84
C GLU A 2 28.38 60.07 -29.50
N HIS A 3 29.39 60.48 -28.75
CA HIS A 3 30.18 61.71 -28.98
C HIS A 3 31.28 61.76 -27.90
N LEU A 4 32.48 61.24 -28.20
CA LEU A 4 33.73 61.59 -27.50
C LEU A 4 35.04 61.10 -28.19
N SER A 5 34.94 60.52 -29.39
CA SER A 5 36.06 59.89 -30.09
C SER A 5 36.96 60.85 -30.91
N ASN A 6 37.22 62.11 -30.47
CA ASN A 6 37.94 63.07 -31.33
C ASN A 6 38.87 64.11 -30.66
N CYS A 7 39.47 63.82 -29.50
CA CYS A 7 40.49 64.68 -28.88
C CYS A 7 41.85 63.97 -28.62
N ARG A 8 42.33 63.15 -29.58
CA ARG A 8 43.58 62.36 -29.42
C ARG A 8 44.74 62.51 -30.43
N PRO A 9 44.76 63.42 -31.44
CA PRO A 9 45.94 63.57 -32.31
C PRO A 9 46.92 64.71 -31.96
N GLN A 10 46.53 65.74 -31.19
CA GLN A 10 47.41 66.91 -30.94
C GLN A 10 48.26 66.80 -29.66
N ALA A 11 47.71 66.33 -28.53
CA ALA A 11 48.42 66.28 -27.25
C ALA A 11 49.68 65.37 -27.27
N VAL A 12 49.66 64.29 -28.06
CA VAL A 12 50.78 63.34 -28.18
C VAL A 12 51.97 63.97 -28.93
N LYS A 13 51.69 64.78 -29.96
CA LYS A 13 52.71 65.38 -30.84
C LYS A 13 53.60 66.38 -30.09
N VAL A 14 53.03 67.15 -29.16
CA VAL A 14 53.78 68.10 -28.31
C VAL A 14 54.72 67.37 -27.35
N ARG A 15 54.28 66.22 -26.76
CA ARG A 15 55.09 65.50 -25.75
C ARG A 15 56.23 64.66 -26.35
N GLN A 16 56.10 64.18 -27.59
CA GLN A 16 57.20 63.50 -28.31
C GLN A 16 58.20 64.47 -28.97
N GLY A 17 57.78 65.71 -29.29
CA GLY A 17 58.68 66.71 -29.87
C GLY A 17 59.78 67.19 -28.91
N CYS A 18 59.46 67.32 -27.62
CA CYS A 18 60.40 67.90 -26.63
C CYS A 18 61.65 67.03 -26.38
N PRO A 19 61.56 65.69 -26.19
CA PRO A 19 62.74 64.84 -26.08
C PRO A 19 63.59 64.82 -27.37
N MET A 20 62.98 64.62 -28.54
CA MET A 20 63.74 64.57 -29.80
C MET A 20 64.38 65.91 -30.18
N GLY A 21 63.73 67.04 -29.88
CA GLY A 21 64.34 68.37 -30.04
C GLY A 21 65.56 68.55 -29.15
N ARG A 22 65.50 68.05 -27.90
CA ARG A 22 66.62 68.09 -26.95
C ARG A 22 67.76 67.14 -27.34
N VAL A 23 67.46 65.95 -27.88
CA VAL A 23 68.48 65.06 -28.45
C VAL A 23 69.16 65.70 -29.66
N ARG A 24 68.40 66.22 -30.64
CA ARG A 24 69.00 66.93 -31.79
C ARG A 24 69.82 68.16 -31.40
N ALA A 25 69.44 68.87 -30.33
CA ALA A 25 70.23 69.98 -29.81
C ALA A 25 71.56 69.50 -29.18
N LEU A 26 71.55 68.37 -28.48
CA LEU A 26 72.75 67.74 -27.94
C LEU A 26 73.65 67.16 -29.05
N ASP A 27 73.08 66.53 -30.09
CA ASP A 27 73.83 66.07 -31.27
C ASP A 27 74.50 67.24 -32.00
N ALA A 28 73.80 68.36 -32.16
CA ALA A 28 74.34 69.58 -32.75
C ALA A 28 75.47 70.20 -31.89
N GLN A 29 75.32 70.18 -30.56
CA GLN A 29 76.38 70.62 -29.64
C GLN A 29 77.59 69.67 -29.66
N LEU A 30 77.39 68.35 -29.73
CA LEU A 30 78.46 67.37 -29.92
C LEU A 30 79.22 67.60 -31.23
N SER A 31 78.50 67.80 -32.33
CA SER A 31 79.11 68.08 -33.64
C SER A 31 79.91 69.40 -33.63
N GLN A 32 79.40 70.45 -32.97
CA GLN A 32 80.14 71.70 -32.78
C GLN A 32 81.38 71.52 -31.89
N LEU A 33 81.29 70.73 -30.83
CA LEU A 33 82.43 70.40 -29.96
C LEU A 33 83.48 69.55 -30.67
N GLU A 34 83.08 68.63 -31.57
CA GLU A 34 84.01 67.89 -32.41
C GLU A 34 84.74 68.80 -33.42
N VAL A 35 84.06 69.77 -34.02
CA VAL A 35 84.69 70.75 -34.91
C VAL A 35 85.64 71.64 -34.13
N ALA A 36 85.23 72.16 -32.97
CA ALA A 36 86.09 72.95 -32.10
C ALA A 36 87.32 72.14 -31.61
N LYS A 37 87.14 70.87 -31.27
CA LYS A 37 88.23 69.94 -30.94
C LYS A 37 89.19 69.79 -32.13
N LYS A 38 88.69 69.52 -33.34
CA LYS A 38 89.51 69.37 -34.56
C LYS A 38 90.27 70.68 -34.89
N GLU A 39 89.67 71.84 -34.68
CA GLU A 39 90.38 73.12 -34.76
C GLU A 39 91.49 73.26 -33.71
N VAL A 40 91.24 72.89 -32.45
CA VAL A 40 92.24 72.93 -31.38
C VAL A 40 93.38 71.94 -31.67
N GLU A 41 93.08 70.74 -32.16
CA GLU A 41 94.07 69.75 -32.59
C GLU A 41 94.89 70.24 -33.79
N GLN A 42 94.29 70.94 -34.76
CA GLN A 42 95.01 71.61 -35.85
C GLN A 42 95.87 72.78 -35.36
N LYS A 43 95.37 73.61 -34.43
CA LYS A 43 96.13 74.71 -33.81
C LYS A 43 97.31 74.17 -33.01
N LEU A 44 97.11 73.10 -32.23
CA LEU A 44 98.17 72.41 -31.48
C LEU A 44 99.19 71.76 -32.42
N SER A 45 98.74 71.17 -33.54
CA SER A 45 99.62 70.61 -34.58
C SER A 45 100.42 71.70 -35.29
N SER A 46 99.83 72.87 -35.54
CA SER A 46 100.50 74.03 -36.13
C SER A 46 101.54 74.63 -35.18
N ILE A 47 101.21 74.79 -33.89
CA ILE A 47 102.15 75.18 -32.84
C ILE A 47 103.27 74.14 -32.73
N GLY A 48 102.92 72.85 -32.73
CA GLY A 48 103.88 71.74 -32.72
C GLY A 48 104.84 71.79 -33.92
N LEU A 49 104.34 71.97 -35.13
CA LEU A 49 105.16 72.15 -36.35
C LEU A 49 106.02 73.41 -36.31
N THR A 50 105.52 74.50 -35.70
CA THR A 50 106.23 75.76 -35.58
C THR A 50 107.37 75.66 -34.56
N LEU A 51 107.10 75.11 -33.37
CA LEU A 51 108.14 74.80 -32.37
C LEU A 51 109.16 73.81 -32.92
N ARG A 52 108.70 72.76 -33.63
CA ARG A 52 109.55 71.76 -34.29
C ARG A 52 110.48 72.39 -35.34
N ARG A 53 109.97 73.37 -36.12
CA ARG A 53 110.75 74.17 -37.09
C ARG A 53 111.73 75.13 -36.42
N ILE A 54 111.38 75.72 -35.28
CA ILE A 54 112.25 76.65 -34.53
C ILE A 54 113.35 75.91 -33.77
N ALA A 55 113.06 74.71 -33.24
CA ALA A 55 113.97 73.92 -32.40
C ALA A 55 114.75 72.83 -33.15
N GLY A 56 114.56 72.67 -34.47
CA GLY A 56 115.33 71.71 -35.29
C GLY A 56 115.05 70.23 -35.02
N ILE A 57 113.88 69.90 -34.47
CA ILE A 57 113.52 68.53 -34.04
C ILE A 57 112.88 67.76 -35.21
N GLN A 58 113.34 66.57 -35.54
CA GLN A 58 112.74 65.71 -36.57
C GLN A 58 111.58 64.88 -36.01
N MET A 59 110.82 64.20 -36.87
CA MET A 59 109.59 63.48 -36.48
C MET A 59 109.83 62.29 -35.52
N ASP A 60 111.07 61.80 -35.44
CA ASP A 60 111.56 60.77 -34.53
C ASP A 60 112.04 61.30 -33.16
N GLY A 61 112.11 62.63 -32.99
CA GLY A 61 112.65 63.28 -31.80
C GLY A 61 114.14 63.62 -31.86
N SER A 62 114.85 63.30 -32.95
CA SER A 62 116.25 63.69 -33.14
C SER A 62 116.39 65.20 -33.42
N VAL A 63 117.47 65.83 -32.94
CA VAL A 63 117.76 67.26 -33.20
C VAL A 63 118.86 67.37 -34.26
N ASN A 64 118.62 68.11 -35.33
CA ASN A 64 119.56 68.26 -36.45
C ASN A 64 119.90 69.74 -36.68
N MET A 65 121.15 70.13 -36.38
CA MET A 65 121.66 71.50 -36.46
C MET A 65 122.70 71.66 -37.58
N PRO A 66 122.33 72.23 -38.74
CA PRO A 66 123.28 72.48 -39.82
C PRO A 66 123.99 73.84 -39.70
N PHE A 67 125.29 73.83 -40.05
CA PHE A 67 126.20 74.96 -40.24
C PHE A 67 126.83 75.68 -39.03
N LYS A 68 127.98 76.29 -39.33
CA LYS A 68 128.96 76.97 -38.45
C LYS A 68 129.07 78.46 -38.85
N LEU A 69 130.07 79.15 -38.30
CA LEU A 69 130.57 80.50 -38.62
C LEU A 69 129.80 81.64 -37.91
N MET A 70 130.43 82.74 -37.45
CA MET A 70 131.86 83.02 -37.18
C MET A 70 132.02 84.18 -36.17
N SER A 71 133.21 84.34 -35.59
CA SER A 71 133.58 85.47 -34.71
C SER A 71 134.05 86.71 -35.49
N PRO A 72 133.98 87.90 -34.87
CA PRO A 72 135.14 88.82 -34.71
C PRO A 72 135.63 88.82 -33.23
N SER A 73 136.93 88.90 -32.88
CA SER A 73 137.88 90.03 -33.03
C SER A 73 137.46 91.32 -32.29
N ARG A 74 138.28 92.13 -31.62
CA ARG A 74 139.76 92.26 -31.35
C ARG A 74 139.92 93.33 -30.23
N ARG A 75 141.01 93.62 -29.50
CA ARG A 75 142.40 93.12 -29.22
C ARG A 75 142.91 93.99 -28.01
N TRP A 76 143.88 93.64 -27.16
CA TRP A 76 145.33 93.95 -27.31
C TRP A 76 146.16 93.50 -26.09
N SER A 77 147.42 93.13 -26.35
CA SER A 77 148.51 92.99 -25.37
C SER A 77 149.38 94.26 -25.38
N PRO A 78 150.37 94.39 -24.50
CA PRO A 78 151.73 94.10 -24.99
C PRO A 78 152.65 93.38 -23.99
N ALA A 79 153.76 92.85 -24.50
CA ALA A 79 154.89 92.39 -23.71
C ALA A 79 156.21 92.72 -24.45
N ARG A 80 157.26 92.98 -23.67
CA ARG A 80 158.65 93.31 -24.08
C ARG A 80 158.86 94.67 -24.75
N GLY A 81 159.62 95.51 -24.05
CA GLY A 81 160.66 96.37 -24.65
C GLY A 81 162.01 95.96 -24.04
N HIS A 82 163.08 95.97 -24.82
CA HIS A 82 164.46 95.73 -24.40
C HIS A 82 165.39 96.42 -25.42
N GLU A 83 166.68 96.61 -25.08
CA GLU A 83 167.72 97.26 -25.91
C GLU A 83 167.51 98.79 -26.12
N HIS A 84 168.53 99.65 -26.29
CA HIS A 84 169.98 99.56 -26.02
C HIS A 84 170.57 101.00 -25.92
N GLY A 85 171.88 101.14 -25.63
CA GLY A 85 172.61 102.42 -25.52
C GLY A 85 172.95 102.78 -24.07
N ASP A 86 174.13 102.54 -23.49
CA ASP A 86 175.55 102.56 -23.94
C ASP A 86 176.25 103.93 -23.86
N SER A 87 177.45 103.89 -23.26
CA SER A 87 178.58 104.83 -23.33
C SER A 87 178.35 106.34 -23.17
N SER A 88 178.79 106.89 -22.03
CA SER A 88 180.10 107.59 -22.01
C SER A 88 180.62 108.00 -20.62
N LYS A 89 181.84 107.52 -20.33
CA LYS A 89 183.01 108.21 -19.76
C LYS A 89 182.89 109.09 -18.49
N ASP A 90 183.78 108.82 -17.54
CA ASP A 90 184.37 109.83 -16.67
C ASP A 90 185.00 110.98 -17.47
N ILE A 91 184.32 112.12 -17.55
CA ILE A 91 184.90 113.41 -17.91
C ILE A 91 184.36 114.45 -16.92
N VAL A 92 185.23 114.90 -16.01
CA VAL A 92 184.93 115.99 -15.08
C VAL A 92 184.91 117.32 -15.86
N ILE A 93 183.74 117.94 -15.98
CA ILE A 93 183.58 119.33 -16.42
C ILE A 93 182.65 120.05 -15.44
N ASP A 94 182.97 121.32 -15.19
CA ASP A 94 182.36 122.21 -14.20
C ASP A 94 180.90 122.58 -14.51
N VAL A 95 180.14 123.04 -13.50
CA VAL A 95 178.67 123.13 -13.54
C VAL A 95 178.17 124.56 -13.75
N ASP A 96 177.33 124.77 -14.78
CA ASP A 96 176.60 126.04 -15.01
C ASP A 96 175.33 126.16 -14.12
N PRO A 97 175.26 127.13 -13.19
CA PRO A 97 174.12 127.32 -12.29
C PRO A 97 172.85 127.90 -12.95
N GLU A 98 172.84 128.29 -14.23
CA GLU A 98 171.61 128.59 -14.99
C GLU A 98 170.85 127.32 -15.42
N ALA A 99 171.55 126.19 -15.60
CA ALA A 99 170.91 124.92 -15.93
C ALA A 99 170.05 124.40 -14.76
N VAL A 100 170.60 124.44 -13.54
CA VAL A 100 169.94 123.98 -12.31
C VAL A 100 168.63 124.74 -12.04
N ARG A 101 168.63 126.07 -12.22
CA ARG A 101 167.42 126.90 -12.04
C ARG A 101 166.33 126.66 -13.10
N ARG A 102 166.69 126.19 -14.31
CA ARG A 102 165.72 125.68 -15.29
C ARG A 102 165.18 124.31 -14.89
N GLY A 103 166.05 123.39 -14.48
CA GLY A 103 165.68 122.06 -14.00
C GLY A 103 164.69 122.12 -12.83
N MET A 104 164.95 122.96 -11.83
CA MET A 104 164.07 123.09 -10.65
C MET A 104 162.69 123.69 -10.99
N ARG A 105 162.60 124.64 -11.93
CA ARG A 105 161.28 125.13 -12.43
C ARG A 105 160.51 124.04 -13.16
N SER A 106 161.18 123.25 -14.00
CA SER A 106 160.58 122.09 -14.67
C SER A 106 160.07 121.06 -13.66
N LEU A 107 160.87 120.76 -12.63
CA LEU A 107 160.50 119.84 -11.55
C LEU A 107 159.31 120.35 -10.74
N MET A 108 159.25 121.64 -10.38
CA MET A 108 158.08 122.22 -9.71
C MET A 108 156.82 122.13 -10.56
N GLN A 109 156.93 122.32 -11.88
CA GLN A 109 155.81 122.20 -12.80
C GLN A 109 155.36 120.74 -12.99
N GLN A 110 156.30 119.79 -12.98
CA GLN A 110 156.02 118.34 -12.95
C GLN A 110 155.36 117.93 -11.63
N VAL A 111 155.84 118.40 -10.48
CA VAL A 111 155.21 118.14 -9.17
C VAL A 111 153.79 118.68 -9.15
N ALA A 112 153.57 119.94 -9.53
CA ALA A 112 152.22 120.53 -9.59
C ALA A 112 151.29 119.81 -10.58
N GLN A 113 151.84 119.19 -11.64
CA GLN A 113 151.07 118.36 -12.57
C GLN A 113 150.75 116.98 -11.98
N ILE A 114 151.72 116.32 -11.34
CA ILE A 114 151.53 115.05 -10.62
C ILE A 114 150.56 115.22 -9.44
N GLU A 115 150.54 116.38 -8.79
CA GLU A 115 149.57 116.69 -7.74
C GLU A 115 148.14 116.86 -8.27
N ARG A 116 147.96 117.47 -9.46
CA ARG A 116 146.66 117.47 -10.15
C ARG A 116 146.28 116.07 -10.55
N GLU A 117 147.14 115.34 -11.25
CA GLU A 117 146.88 113.96 -11.69
C GLU A 117 146.56 113.05 -10.50
N ARG A 118 147.24 113.20 -9.35
CA ARG A 118 146.89 112.54 -8.10
C ARG A 118 145.47 112.87 -7.64
N ASP A 119 145.08 114.14 -7.66
CA ASP A 119 143.78 114.57 -7.17
C ASP A 119 142.64 114.29 -8.17
N ASP A 120 142.94 114.26 -9.47
CA ASP A 120 142.10 113.74 -10.54
C ASP A 120 141.90 112.23 -10.35
N TYR A 121 142.97 111.42 -10.27
CA TYR A 121 142.87 109.98 -9.96
C TYR A 121 142.21 109.70 -8.61
N LYS A 122 142.32 110.61 -7.63
CA LYS A 122 141.63 110.50 -6.34
C LYS A 122 140.14 110.79 -6.45
N THR A 123 139.73 111.74 -7.28
CA THR A 123 138.31 112.00 -7.58
C THR A 123 137.70 110.92 -8.46
N GLU A 124 138.45 110.36 -9.41
CA GLU A 124 138.08 109.13 -10.15
C GLU A 124 137.95 107.92 -9.21
N LEU A 125 138.91 107.70 -8.30
CA LEU A 125 138.86 106.59 -7.35
C LEU A 125 137.70 106.77 -6.34
N CYS A 126 137.36 108.00 -5.99
CA CYS A 126 136.14 108.32 -5.24
C CYS A 126 134.87 108.06 -6.05
N SER A 127 134.79 108.47 -7.32
CA SER A 127 133.59 108.25 -8.15
C SER A 127 133.39 106.76 -8.47
N LEU A 128 134.45 106.00 -8.73
CA LEU A 128 134.44 104.55 -8.88
C LEU A 128 134.01 103.84 -7.58
N LYS A 129 134.40 104.34 -6.40
CA LYS A 129 133.89 103.84 -5.11
C LYS A 129 132.41 104.13 -4.92
N THR A 130 131.94 105.31 -5.29
CA THR A 130 130.51 105.66 -5.25
C THR A 130 129.71 104.75 -6.21
N GLN A 131 130.16 104.60 -7.45
CA GLN A 131 129.57 103.68 -8.43
C GLN A 131 129.56 102.23 -7.91
N LEU A 132 130.64 101.74 -7.31
CA LEU A 132 130.68 100.40 -6.72
C LEU A 132 129.65 100.25 -5.58
N SER A 133 129.48 101.28 -4.74
CA SER A 133 128.45 101.31 -3.69
C SER A 133 127.03 101.35 -4.27
N GLU A 134 126.80 102.12 -5.34
CA GLU A 134 125.52 102.18 -6.05
C GLU A 134 125.21 100.84 -6.75
N TYR A 135 126.21 100.16 -7.33
CA TYR A 135 126.05 98.82 -7.89
C TYR A 135 125.74 97.79 -6.80
N GLN A 136 126.38 97.88 -5.64
CA GLN A 136 126.09 97.01 -4.48
C GLN A 136 124.66 97.25 -3.94
N GLU A 137 124.24 98.50 -3.77
CA GLU A 137 122.88 98.83 -3.30
C GLU A 137 121.80 98.47 -4.34
N ASN A 138 122.10 98.61 -5.64
CA ASN A 138 121.21 98.13 -6.70
C ASN A 138 121.17 96.60 -6.78
N GLN A 139 122.27 95.91 -6.49
CA GLN A 139 122.29 94.45 -6.38
C GLN A 139 121.46 93.97 -5.18
N THR A 140 121.61 94.56 -3.99
CA THR A 140 120.75 94.18 -2.85
C THR A 140 119.28 94.45 -3.12
N LYS A 141 118.92 95.56 -3.77
CA LYS A 141 117.53 95.82 -4.23
C LYS A 141 117.02 94.79 -5.24
N VAL A 142 117.89 94.24 -6.09
CA VAL A 142 117.54 93.16 -7.02
C VAL A 142 117.39 91.82 -6.29
N ASP A 143 118.27 91.51 -5.34
CA ASP A 143 118.21 90.31 -4.53
C ASP A 143 116.98 90.32 -3.59
N GLU A 144 116.62 91.46 -3.00
CA GLU A 144 115.36 91.65 -2.26
C GLU A 144 114.14 91.39 -3.15
N ARG A 145 114.11 91.96 -4.37
CA ARG A 145 113.03 91.72 -5.34
C ARG A 145 112.95 90.25 -5.76
N LEU A 146 114.10 89.60 -5.97
CA LEU A 146 114.18 88.18 -6.32
C LEU A 146 113.67 87.30 -5.17
N ASN A 147 114.09 87.56 -3.94
CA ASN A 147 113.62 86.84 -2.75
C ASN A 147 112.11 87.03 -2.53
N ASN A 148 111.58 88.24 -2.72
CA ASN A 148 110.13 88.51 -2.67
C ASN A 148 109.36 87.77 -3.78
N LEU A 149 109.89 87.73 -5.01
CA LEU A 149 109.29 86.95 -6.10
C LEU A 149 109.33 85.43 -5.83
N LEU A 150 110.42 84.92 -5.26
CA LEU A 150 110.54 83.51 -4.86
C LEU A 150 109.59 83.16 -3.69
N ALA A 151 109.37 84.08 -2.75
CA ALA A 151 108.37 83.92 -1.69
C ALA A 151 106.95 83.88 -2.26
N ASN A 152 106.58 84.84 -3.11
CA ASN A 152 105.28 84.88 -3.78
C ASN A 152 105.03 83.66 -4.67
N MET A 153 106.08 83.12 -5.33
CA MET A 153 105.97 81.88 -6.10
C MET A 153 105.66 80.67 -5.21
N ARG A 154 106.22 80.60 -4.00
CA ARG A 154 105.90 79.54 -3.02
C ARG A 154 104.47 79.66 -2.52
N THR A 155 104.01 80.86 -2.12
CA THR A 155 102.63 81.03 -1.64
C THR A 155 101.61 80.71 -2.74
N ILE A 156 101.85 81.12 -4.00
CA ILE A 156 100.98 80.76 -5.14
C ILE A 156 101.00 79.24 -5.39
N GLN A 157 102.15 78.57 -5.22
CA GLN A 157 102.23 77.11 -5.35
C GLN A 157 101.53 76.37 -4.20
N GLU A 158 101.59 76.89 -2.97
CA GLU A 158 100.86 76.38 -1.81
C GLU A 158 99.35 76.60 -1.94
N GLU A 159 98.92 77.77 -2.39
CA GLU A 159 97.53 78.08 -2.75
C GLU A 159 97.02 77.14 -3.84
N LYS A 160 97.79 76.95 -4.93
CA LYS A 160 97.49 75.98 -5.99
C LYS A 160 97.30 74.57 -5.42
N ASN A 161 98.26 74.07 -4.64
CA ASN A 161 98.17 72.74 -4.02
C ASN A 161 96.92 72.62 -3.14
N SER A 162 96.56 73.68 -2.40
CA SER A 162 95.35 73.71 -1.57
C SER A 162 94.06 73.69 -2.39
N LEU A 163 94.05 74.32 -3.57
CA LEU A 163 92.92 74.33 -4.49
C LEU A 163 92.78 72.99 -5.21
N GLU A 164 93.87 72.36 -5.63
CA GLU A 164 93.87 71.00 -6.20
C GLU A 164 93.36 69.98 -5.17
N ALA A 165 93.81 70.06 -3.91
CA ALA A 165 93.30 69.23 -2.82
C ALA A 165 91.79 69.46 -2.55
N ARG A 166 91.34 70.72 -2.54
CA ARG A 166 89.91 71.08 -2.38
C ARG A 166 89.06 70.65 -3.57
N MET A 167 89.59 70.65 -4.79
CA MET A 167 88.91 70.12 -5.97
C MET A 167 88.74 68.60 -5.85
N SER A 168 89.81 67.86 -5.54
CA SER A 168 89.73 66.40 -5.33
C SER A 168 88.77 66.02 -4.19
N GLN A 169 88.72 66.81 -3.10
CA GLN A 169 87.74 66.65 -2.03
C GLN A 169 86.30 66.92 -2.51
N ARG A 170 86.09 67.88 -3.42
CA ARG A 170 84.77 68.17 -4.00
C ARG A 170 84.34 67.11 -5.01
N GLU A 171 85.25 66.59 -5.82
CA GLU A 171 85.00 65.50 -6.78
C GLU A 171 84.61 64.20 -6.06
N THR A 172 85.37 63.80 -5.05
CA THR A 172 85.04 62.63 -4.22
C THR A 172 83.73 62.81 -3.44
N SER A 173 83.48 64.01 -2.89
CA SER A 173 82.19 64.33 -2.25
C SER A 173 81.03 64.33 -3.24
N HIS A 174 81.24 64.73 -4.50
CA HIS A 174 80.20 64.70 -5.54
C HIS A 174 79.91 63.26 -5.99
N GLN A 175 80.95 62.45 -6.21
CA GLN A 175 80.78 61.03 -6.56
C GLN A 175 79.97 60.30 -5.49
N SER A 176 80.31 60.46 -4.20
CA SER A 176 79.56 59.86 -3.09
C SER A 176 78.09 60.31 -3.05
N GLN A 177 77.77 61.55 -3.47
CA GLN A 177 76.39 62.02 -3.60
C GLN A 177 75.67 61.43 -4.81
N MET A 178 76.36 61.20 -5.93
CA MET A 178 75.81 60.49 -7.09
C MET A 178 75.53 59.01 -6.77
N ASP A 179 76.45 58.32 -6.11
CA ASP A 179 76.30 56.93 -5.69
C ASP A 179 75.09 56.78 -4.73
N MET A 180 74.96 57.70 -3.77
CA MET A 180 73.81 57.76 -2.86
C MET A 180 72.50 58.06 -3.60
N LEU A 181 72.51 58.95 -4.59
CA LEU A 181 71.33 59.27 -5.40
C LEU A 181 70.90 58.10 -6.29
N GLN A 182 71.85 57.35 -6.85
CA GLN A 182 71.57 56.12 -7.58
C GLN A 182 70.95 55.07 -6.66
N GLN A 183 71.55 54.82 -5.50
CA GLN A 183 70.99 53.91 -4.48
C GLN A 183 69.54 54.30 -4.11
N LYS A 184 69.25 55.60 -3.92
CA LYS A 184 67.88 56.06 -3.63
C LYS A 184 66.93 55.99 -4.82
N THR A 185 67.44 56.00 -6.04
CA THR A 185 66.65 55.74 -7.25
C THR A 185 66.28 54.26 -7.32
N ASP A 186 67.26 53.37 -7.12
CA ASP A 186 67.06 51.90 -7.11
C ASP A 186 66.10 51.46 -5.99
N GLU A 187 66.22 52.05 -4.78
CA GLU A 187 65.27 51.86 -3.68
C GLU A 187 63.84 52.32 -4.06
N CYS A 188 63.70 53.45 -4.76
CA CYS A 188 62.40 53.96 -5.18
C CYS A 188 61.73 53.06 -6.24
N ASP A 189 62.48 52.55 -7.21
CA ASP A 189 61.91 51.67 -8.23
C ASP A 189 61.58 50.28 -7.69
N GLN A 190 62.38 49.73 -6.76
CA GLN A 190 62.01 48.53 -5.99
C GLN A 190 60.73 48.73 -5.15
N LEU A 191 60.52 49.92 -4.58
CA LEU A 191 59.31 50.24 -3.84
C LEU A 191 58.09 50.37 -4.76
N ARG A 192 58.25 50.94 -5.96
CA ARG A 192 57.19 50.99 -6.99
C ARG A 192 56.79 49.60 -7.47
N GLU A 193 57.75 48.72 -7.73
CA GLU A 193 57.47 47.33 -8.11
C GLU A 193 56.74 46.58 -6.99
N LYS A 194 57.11 46.80 -5.72
CA LYS A 194 56.37 46.25 -4.57
C LYS A 194 54.94 46.80 -4.48
N VAL A 195 54.71 48.08 -4.75
CA VAL A 195 53.36 48.68 -4.79
C VAL A 195 52.53 48.06 -5.91
N LEU A 196 53.06 47.96 -7.14
CA LEU A 196 52.34 47.34 -8.27
C LEU A 196 51.96 45.88 -8.00
N ASN A 197 52.87 45.10 -7.38
CA ASN A 197 52.57 43.72 -6.98
C ASN A 197 51.48 43.65 -5.90
N LEU A 198 51.48 44.57 -4.93
CA LEU A 198 50.41 44.65 -3.91
C LEU A 198 49.08 45.10 -4.51
N GLU A 199 49.07 46.04 -5.46
CA GLU A 199 47.87 46.45 -6.20
C GLU A 199 47.28 45.27 -7.00
N MET A 200 48.12 44.45 -7.64
CA MET A 200 47.67 43.23 -8.32
C MET A 200 47.04 42.22 -7.35
N ILE A 201 47.64 41.98 -6.18
CA ILE A 201 47.10 41.07 -5.16
C ILE A 201 45.78 41.60 -4.59
N VAL A 202 45.69 42.90 -4.27
CA VAL A 202 44.44 43.51 -3.77
C VAL A 202 43.31 43.41 -4.80
N ASN A 203 43.62 43.50 -6.10
CA ASN A 203 42.64 43.30 -7.15
C ASN A 203 42.17 41.83 -7.23
N SER A 204 43.07 40.84 -7.20
CA SER A 204 42.68 39.42 -7.19
C SER A 204 41.87 39.05 -5.95
N ASP A 205 42.27 39.52 -4.76
CA ASP A 205 41.55 39.28 -3.51
C ASP A 205 40.15 39.91 -3.55
N THR A 206 40.00 41.05 -4.23
CA THR A 206 38.70 41.72 -4.45
C THR A 206 37.82 40.93 -5.42
N GLU A 207 38.37 40.38 -6.50
CA GLU A 207 37.63 39.50 -7.42
C GLU A 207 37.20 38.19 -6.74
N GLU A 208 38.08 37.54 -5.97
CA GLU A 208 37.73 36.37 -5.17
C GLU A 208 36.63 36.68 -4.15
N LYS A 209 36.77 37.80 -3.41
CA LYS A 209 35.74 38.27 -2.47
C LYS A 209 34.38 38.41 -3.16
N ASN A 210 34.31 39.07 -4.31
CA ASN A 210 33.07 39.25 -5.07
C ASN A 210 32.46 37.88 -5.47
N LEU A 211 33.29 36.92 -5.90
CA LEU A 211 32.86 35.55 -6.19
C LEU A 211 32.36 34.81 -4.94
N TYR A 212 32.87 35.09 -3.75
CA TYR A 212 32.36 34.55 -2.50
C TYR A 212 31.04 35.21 -2.07
N GLU A 213 30.88 36.53 -2.26
CA GLU A 213 29.62 37.24 -1.99
C GLU A 213 28.49 36.77 -2.93
N GLU A 214 28.78 36.55 -4.22
CA GLU A 214 27.84 35.91 -5.16
C GLU A 214 27.43 34.50 -4.72
N LYS A 215 28.38 33.66 -4.30
CA LYS A 215 28.10 32.30 -3.81
C LYS A 215 27.25 32.33 -2.55
N LEU A 216 27.54 33.24 -1.63
CA LEU A 216 26.77 33.45 -0.40
C LEU A 216 25.32 33.85 -0.73
N GLU A 217 25.11 34.78 -1.66
CA GLU A 217 23.78 35.25 -2.04
C GLU A 217 22.97 34.15 -2.76
N LYS A 218 23.60 33.38 -3.65
CA LYS A 218 23.00 32.17 -4.25
C LYS A 218 22.59 31.14 -3.19
N MET A 219 23.37 30.97 -2.11
CA MET A 219 23.01 30.10 -0.98
C MET A 219 21.89 30.65 -0.09
N LYS A 220 21.78 31.97 0.09
CA LYS A 220 20.61 32.58 0.77
C LYS A 220 19.33 32.36 -0.03
N GLN A 221 19.40 32.51 -1.36
CA GLN A 221 18.25 32.32 -2.24
C GLN A 221 17.75 30.86 -2.24
N THR A 222 18.66 29.89 -2.26
CA THR A 222 18.27 28.47 -2.12
C THR A 222 17.73 28.16 -0.72
N LEU A 223 18.32 28.71 0.35
CA LEU A 223 17.80 28.58 1.72
C LEU A 223 16.36 29.12 1.83
N ASN A 224 16.10 30.32 1.34
CA ASN A 224 14.76 30.93 1.35
C ASN A 224 13.73 30.09 0.58
N ARG A 225 14.12 29.46 -0.55
CA ARG A 225 13.26 28.50 -1.27
C ARG A 225 12.96 27.28 -0.42
N MET A 226 13.97 26.66 0.19
CA MET A 226 13.80 25.48 1.06
C MET A 226 12.95 25.79 2.30
N GLU A 227 13.07 26.99 2.88
CA GLU A 227 12.20 27.41 3.99
C GLU A 227 10.74 27.54 3.58
N ASN A 228 10.45 28.10 2.40
CA ASN A 228 9.08 28.22 1.89
C ASN A 228 8.50 26.84 1.55
N GLU A 229 9.28 25.94 0.96
CA GLU A 229 8.88 24.55 0.75
C GLU A 229 8.61 23.82 2.08
N ARG A 230 9.43 24.06 3.11
CA ARG A 230 9.19 23.54 4.47
C ARG A 230 7.90 24.10 5.11
N ARG A 231 7.60 25.39 4.92
CA ARG A 231 6.34 26.02 5.38
C ARG A 231 5.14 25.36 4.70
N ASN A 232 5.17 25.25 3.37
CA ASN A 232 4.10 24.64 2.58
C ASN A 232 3.86 23.16 2.95
N LEU A 233 4.94 22.38 3.13
CA LEU A 233 4.84 20.98 3.55
C LEU A 233 4.27 20.82 4.97
N GLN A 234 4.61 21.74 5.90
CA GLN A 234 3.99 21.76 7.22
C GLN A 234 2.49 22.06 7.15
N GLU A 235 2.07 23.00 6.30
CA GLU A 235 0.64 23.28 6.11
C GLU A 235 -0.12 22.09 5.53
N GLU A 236 0.42 21.39 4.53
CA GLU A 236 -0.22 20.19 3.97
C GLU A 236 -0.23 19.02 4.94
N LEU A 237 0.80 18.87 5.78
CA LEU A 237 0.81 17.93 6.90
C LEU A 237 -0.34 18.25 7.88
N ASN A 238 -0.43 19.49 8.36
CA ASN A 238 -1.50 19.92 9.27
C ASN A 238 -2.90 19.71 8.66
N LYS A 239 -3.07 19.98 7.35
CA LYS A 239 -4.33 19.72 6.61
C LYS A 239 -4.60 18.22 6.46
N SER A 240 -3.58 17.37 6.43
CA SER A 240 -3.72 15.91 6.41
C SER A 240 -4.15 15.38 7.78
N GLU A 241 -3.47 15.80 8.85
CA GLU A 241 -3.77 15.44 10.24
C GLU A 241 -5.20 15.86 10.63
N ALA A 242 -5.61 17.08 10.29
CA ALA A 242 -6.98 17.56 10.52
C ALA A 242 -8.06 16.79 9.74
N ARG A 243 -7.70 16.16 8.60
CA ARG A 243 -8.59 15.24 7.88
C ARG A 243 -8.62 13.85 8.52
N ALA A 244 -7.46 13.34 8.95
CA ALA A 244 -7.35 12.05 9.63
C ALA A 244 -8.13 12.03 10.96
N THR A 245 -7.99 13.06 11.80
CA THR A 245 -8.76 13.18 13.05
C THR A 245 -10.26 13.27 12.80
N LYS A 246 -10.69 14.02 11.76
CA LYS A 246 -12.11 14.09 11.38
C LYS A 246 -12.66 12.72 10.93
N LEU A 247 -11.89 11.97 10.14
CA LEU A 247 -12.28 10.64 9.69
C LEU A 247 -12.33 9.62 10.84
N GLU A 248 -11.42 9.70 11.80
CA GLU A 248 -11.45 8.80 12.98
C GLU A 248 -12.66 9.08 13.87
N LEU A 249 -13.01 10.36 14.11
CA LEU A 249 -14.25 10.71 14.81
C LEU A 249 -15.51 10.19 14.08
N GLN A 250 -15.53 10.25 12.74
CA GLN A 250 -16.61 9.67 11.95
C GLN A 250 -16.63 8.13 12.04
N ARG A 251 -15.46 7.47 12.05
CA ARG A 251 -15.31 6.02 12.21
C ARG A 251 -15.86 5.56 13.56
N MET A 252 -15.48 6.24 14.65
CA MET A 252 -15.97 5.96 16.01
C MET A 252 -17.49 6.16 16.13
N SER A 253 -18.06 7.18 15.48
CA SER A 253 -19.52 7.38 15.45
C SER A 253 -20.23 6.21 14.76
N LEU A 254 -19.75 5.78 13.59
CA LEU A 254 -20.34 4.66 12.85
C LEU A 254 -20.15 3.31 13.57
N GLU A 255 -19.07 3.15 14.32
CA GLU A 255 -18.83 1.99 15.19
C GLU A 255 -19.84 1.93 16.36
N GLY A 256 -20.15 3.08 16.97
CA GLY A 256 -21.23 3.20 17.95
C GLY A 256 -22.63 2.95 17.37
N ASP A 257 -22.88 3.38 16.13
CA ASP A 257 -24.13 3.09 15.41
C ASP A 257 -24.29 1.59 15.11
N LEU A 258 -23.19 0.96 14.67
CA LEU A 258 -23.12 -0.48 14.39
C LEU A 258 -23.36 -1.32 15.66
N GLN A 259 -22.77 -0.94 16.81
CA GLN A 259 -23.03 -1.61 18.08
C GLN A 259 -24.51 -1.52 18.50
N ARG A 260 -25.14 -0.34 18.33
CA ARG A 260 -26.59 -0.17 18.62
C ARG A 260 -27.46 -1.02 17.69
N LEU A 261 -27.11 -1.13 16.41
CA LEU A 261 -27.81 -2.00 15.46
C LEU A 261 -27.62 -3.49 15.79
N GLN A 262 -26.43 -3.92 16.22
CA GLN A 262 -26.18 -5.29 16.68
C GLN A 262 -27.01 -5.66 17.91
N MET A 263 -27.12 -4.76 18.90
CA MET A 263 -27.98 -4.99 20.08
C MET A 263 -29.45 -5.13 19.68
N MET A 264 -29.96 -4.27 18.78
CA MET A 264 -31.33 -4.41 18.27
C MET A 264 -31.53 -5.69 17.45
N LEU A 265 -30.53 -6.15 16.70
CA LEU A 265 -30.59 -7.41 15.96
C LEU A 265 -30.73 -8.59 16.92
N GLN A 266 -29.87 -8.67 17.96
CA GLN A 266 -29.94 -9.70 19.00
C GLN A 266 -31.28 -9.70 19.75
N GLU A 267 -31.86 -8.52 20.02
CA GLU A 267 -33.20 -8.43 20.61
C GLU A 267 -34.28 -8.98 19.66
N ARG A 268 -34.16 -8.72 18.35
CA ARG A 268 -35.10 -9.27 17.35
C ARG A 268 -34.94 -10.78 17.19
N GLU A 269 -33.72 -11.31 17.16
CA GLU A 269 -33.42 -12.74 17.15
C GLU A 269 -34.02 -13.45 18.38
N ALA A 270 -33.79 -12.90 19.58
CA ALA A 270 -34.36 -13.43 20.82
C ALA A 270 -35.90 -13.38 20.86
N ASN A 271 -36.52 -12.40 20.19
CA ASN A 271 -37.98 -12.33 20.06
C ASN A 271 -38.53 -13.27 18.96
N ILE A 272 -37.77 -13.53 17.89
CA ILE A 272 -38.10 -14.56 16.89
C ILE A 272 -38.05 -15.95 17.52
N GLN A 273 -37.02 -16.27 18.30
CA GLN A 273 -36.91 -17.55 19.01
C GLN A 273 -38.12 -17.79 19.93
N LYS A 274 -38.47 -16.82 20.79
CA LYS A 274 -39.66 -16.91 21.67
C LYS A 274 -40.97 -17.15 20.90
N LEU A 275 -41.09 -16.60 19.69
CA LEU A 275 -42.26 -16.83 18.83
C LEU A 275 -42.22 -18.23 18.19
N GLN A 276 -41.04 -18.71 17.78
CA GLN A 276 -40.84 -20.07 17.28
C GLN A 276 -41.17 -21.12 18.37
N ASP A 277 -40.61 -20.98 19.57
CA ASP A 277 -40.89 -21.85 20.73
C ASP A 277 -42.39 -21.94 21.03
N ARG A 278 -43.10 -20.80 20.93
CA ARG A 278 -44.54 -20.73 21.14
C ARG A 278 -45.32 -21.39 20.00
N CYS A 279 -44.92 -21.19 18.75
CA CYS A 279 -45.52 -21.85 17.59
C CYS A 279 -45.30 -23.37 17.63
N GLU A 280 -44.11 -23.86 18.00
CA GLU A 280 -43.88 -25.30 18.22
C GLU A 280 -44.78 -25.86 19.33
N THR A 281 -44.90 -25.14 20.44
CA THR A 281 -45.77 -25.53 21.56
C THR A 281 -47.23 -25.60 21.11
N GLN A 282 -47.70 -24.62 20.34
CA GLN A 282 -49.04 -24.63 19.76
C GLN A 282 -49.22 -25.82 18.79
N ASN A 283 -48.27 -26.08 17.89
CA ASN A 283 -48.30 -27.23 16.98
C ASN A 283 -48.36 -28.58 17.72
N ARG A 284 -47.59 -28.75 18.81
CA ARG A 284 -47.65 -29.93 19.69
C ARG A 284 -49.06 -30.09 20.30
N THR A 285 -49.68 -29.00 20.75
CA THR A 285 -51.06 -29.06 21.28
C THR A 285 -52.11 -29.33 20.21
N THR A 286 -51.92 -28.86 18.97
CA THR A 286 -52.80 -29.16 17.83
C THR A 286 -52.73 -30.62 17.45
N ALA A 287 -51.53 -31.20 17.28
CA ALA A 287 -51.37 -32.63 17.00
C ALA A 287 -52.01 -33.50 18.09
N GLY A 288 -51.79 -33.15 19.37
CA GLY A 288 -52.44 -33.81 20.51
C GLY A 288 -53.95 -33.50 20.67
N LEU A 289 -54.53 -32.62 19.87
CA LEU A 289 -56.00 -32.46 19.70
C LEU A 289 -56.49 -33.30 18.53
N GLU A 290 -55.77 -33.32 17.41
CA GLU A 290 -56.07 -34.11 16.21
C GLU A 290 -56.08 -35.62 16.51
N GLU A 291 -55.10 -36.11 17.27
CA GLU A 291 -55.05 -37.51 17.73
C GLU A 291 -56.27 -37.87 18.60
N ARG A 292 -56.66 -37.01 19.54
CA ARG A 292 -57.88 -37.20 20.35
C ARG A 292 -59.16 -37.16 19.50
N CYS A 293 -59.22 -36.27 18.51
CA CYS A 293 -60.33 -36.23 17.56
C CYS A 293 -60.40 -37.49 16.68
N ALA A 294 -59.26 -38.06 16.27
CA ALA A 294 -59.20 -39.32 15.53
C ALA A 294 -59.64 -40.51 16.40
N SER A 295 -59.16 -40.57 17.66
CA SER A 295 -59.60 -41.56 18.65
C SER A 295 -61.11 -41.50 18.90
N LEU A 296 -61.66 -40.30 19.14
CA LEU A 296 -63.10 -40.10 19.33
C LEU A 296 -63.91 -40.51 18.10
N LYS A 297 -63.48 -40.17 16.87
CA LYS A 297 -64.12 -40.65 15.64
C LYS A 297 -64.17 -42.18 15.59
N SER A 298 -63.06 -42.86 15.88
CA SER A 298 -63.05 -44.33 15.91
C SER A 298 -64.00 -44.91 16.97
N THR A 299 -64.13 -44.29 18.15
CA THR A 299 -65.13 -44.72 19.14
C THR A 299 -66.57 -44.49 18.67
N ILE A 300 -66.84 -43.41 17.93
CA ILE A 300 -68.16 -43.15 17.34
C ILE A 300 -68.47 -44.17 16.24
N GLU A 301 -67.50 -44.51 15.39
CA GLU A 301 -67.62 -45.56 14.36
C GLU A 301 -67.90 -46.94 14.99
N GLN A 302 -67.20 -47.29 16.07
CA GLN A 302 -67.43 -48.53 16.83
C GLN A 302 -68.83 -48.56 17.48
N LEU A 303 -69.27 -47.45 18.07
CA LEU A 303 -70.61 -47.32 18.67
C LEU A 303 -71.72 -47.38 17.60
N ASN A 304 -71.52 -46.77 16.43
CA ASN A 304 -72.46 -46.87 15.32
C ASN A 304 -72.56 -48.30 14.80
N LEU A 305 -71.44 -49.02 14.64
CA LEU A 305 -71.44 -50.44 14.25
C LEU A 305 -72.08 -51.35 15.32
N ALA A 306 -71.98 -51.00 16.61
CA ALA A 306 -72.68 -51.71 17.67
C ALA A 306 -74.19 -51.43 17.66
N LEU A 307 -74.59 -50.17 17.42
CA LEU A 307 -75.98 -49.74 17.29
C LEU A 307 -76.66 -50.37 16.07
N GLU A 308 -75.99 -50.42 14.92
CA GLU A 308 -76.49 -51.06 13.70
C GLU A 308 -76.71 -52.57 13.91
N LYS A 309 -75.76 -53.26 14.57
CA LYS A 309 -75.94 -54.66 14.96
C LYS A 309 -77.13 -54.85 15.90
N SER A 310 -77.29 -53.98 16.90
CA SER A 310 -78.41 -54.03 17.83
C SER A 310 -79.76 -53.76 17.15
N PHE A 311 -79.80 -52.83 16.19
CA PHE A 311 -81.00 -52.55 15.40
C PHE A 311 -81.37 -53.72 14.49
N ASN A 312 -80.37 -54.38 13.90
CA ASN A 312 -80.59 -55.58 13.09
C ASN A 312 -81.15 -56.73 13.93
N THR A 313 -80.61 -57.00 15.13
CA THR A 313 -81.18 -58.02 16.03
C THR A 313 -82.56 -57.64 16.58
N GLU A 314 -82.83 -56.34 16.81
CA GLU A 314 -84.19 -55.88 17.15
C GLU A 314 -85.18 -56.08 15.99
N SER A 315 -84.72 -55.89 14.74
CA SER A 315 -85.50 -56.14 13.52
C SER A 315 -85.78 -57.64 13.32
N GLU A 316 -84.78 -58.49 13.53
CA GLU A 316 -84.90 -59.95 13.53
C GLU A 316 -85.92 -60.42 14.58
N LEU A 317 -85.78 -59.98 15.84
CA LEU A 317 -86.73 -60.29 16.91
C LEU A 317 -88.15 -59.78 16.62
N LYS A 318 -88.31 -58.59 16.02
CA LYS A 318 -89.63 -58.11 15.56
C LYS A 318 -90.21 -59.01 14.46
N ASN A 319 -89.39 -59.52 13.55
CA ASN A 319 -89.84 -60.45 12.51
C ASN A 319 -90.23 -61.81 13.11
N GLU A 320 -89.49 -62.34 14.08
CA GLU A 320 -89.86 -63.53 14.85
C GLU A 320 -91.17 -63.33 15.61
N ILE A 321 -91.34 -62.21 16.33
CA ILE A 321 -92.59 -61.86 17.02
C ILE A 321 -93.77 -61.80 16.02
N ASN A 322 -93.58 -61.19 14.84
CA ASN A 322 -94.60 -61.17 13.79
C ASN A 322 -94.93 -62.56 13.25
N ILE A 323 -93.95 -63.48 13.16
CA ILE A 323 -94.19 -64.88 12.78
C ILE A 323 -94.95 -65.61 13.88
N LEU A 324 -94.54 -65.49 15.14
CA LEU A 324 -95.21 -66.09 16.30
C LEU A 324 -96.64 -65.58 16.47
N GLN A 325 -96.91 -64.30 16.20
CA GLN A 325 -98.27 -63.74 16.20
C GLN A 325 -99.15 -64.35 15.11
N ARG A 326 -98.65 -64.53 13.88
CA ARG A 326 -99.40 -65.25 12.82
C ARG A 326 -99.66 -66.70 13.22
N ASN A 327 -98.64 -67.42 13.67
CA ASN A 327 -98.76 -68.82 14.10
C ASN A 327 -99.77 -68.96 15.27
N LEU A 328 -99.79 -68.01 16.21
CA LEU A 328 -100.75 -67.97 17.30
C LEU A 328 -102.18 -67.69 16.80
N MET A 329 -102.35 -66.79 15.84
CA MET A 329 -103.66 -66.48 15.25
C MET A 329 -104.20 -67.65 14.41
N GLU A 330 -103.34 -68.32 13.63
CA GLU A 330 -103.65 -69.55 12.90
C GLU A 330 -104.01 -70.69 13.87
N THR A 331 -103.23 -70.89 14.93
CA THR A 331 -103.52 -71.88 15.99
C THR A 331 -104.84 -71.56 16.70
N THR A 332 -105.11 -70.29 16.98
CA THR A 332 -106.37 -69.84 17.59
C THR A 332 -107.56 -70.10 16.67
N THR A 333 -107.43 -69.80 15.37
CA THR A 333 -108.46 -70.06 14.36
C THR A 333 -108.69 -71.56 14.17
N CYS A 334 -107.62 -72.37 14.16
CA CYS A 334 -107.70 -73.83 14.13
C CYS A 334 -108.40 -74.38 15.39
N SER A 335 -108.09 -73.84 16.56
CA SER A 335 -108.74 -74.18 17.84
C SER A 335 -110.22 -73.83 17.83
N GLN A 336 -110.60 -72.64 17.32
CA GLN A 336 -111.99 -72.23 17.12
C GLN A 336 -112.73 -73.19 16.18
N ASN A 337 -112.18 -73.46 14.99
CA ASN A 337 -112.74 -74.42 14.03
C ASN A 337 -112.92 -75.82 14.63
N ASN A 338 -111.99 -76.27 15.48
CA ASN A 338 -112.08 -77.58 16.15
C ASN A 338 -113.07 -77.58 17.32
N ASN A 339 -113.25 -76.45 18.02
CA ASN A 339 -114.29 -76.25 19.04
C ASN A 339 -115.69 -76.21 18.39
N GLU A 340 -115.85 -75.60 17.23
CA GLU A 340 -117.09 -75.63 16.44
C GLU A 340 -117.43 -77.05 15.96
N LYS A 341 -116.47 -77.80 15.41
CA LYS A 341 -116.63 -79.23 15.10
C LYS A 341 -117.01 -80.03 16.35
N LEU A 342 -116.40 -79.77 17.50
CA LEU A 342 -116.71 -80.45 18.76
C LEU A 342 -118.14 -80.15 19.23
N LYS A 343 -118.62 -78.91 19.12
CA LYS A 343 -120.02 -78.54 19.37
C LYS A 343 -120.98 -79.21 18.38
N GLN A 344 -120.59 -79.33 17.11
CA GLN A 344 -121.38 -80.04 16.09
C GLN A 344 -121.49 -81.53 16.39
N LEU A 345 -120.39 -82.17 16.80
CA LEU A 345 -120.34 -83.57 17.24
C LEU A 345 -121.14 -83.78 18.53
N GLN A 346 -121.06 -82.87 19.51
CA GLN A 346 -121.90 -82.90 20.72
C GLN A 346 -123.39 -82.80 20.38
N LYS A 347 -123.77 -81.94 19.42
CA LYS A 347 -125.16 -81.85 18.95
C LYS A 347 -125.61 -83.14 18.26
N GLN A 348 -124.76 -83.73 17.41
CA GLN A 348 -125.02 -85.03 16.78
C GLN A 348 -125.17 -86.14 17.82
N LEU A 349 -124.34 -86.16 18.86
CA LEU A 349 -124.45 -87.10 19.99
C LEU A 349 -125.77 -86.91 20.75
N SER A 350 -126.17 -85.68 21.07
CA SER A 350 -127.46 -85.43 21.74
C SER A 350 -128.67 -85.85 20.87
N ASN A 351 -128.56 -85.74 19.55
CA ASN A 351 -129.58 -86.24 18.63
C ASN A 351 -129.66 -87.78 18.66
N THR A 352 -128.53 -88.50 18.56
CA THR A 352 -128.53 -89.97 18.57
C THR A 352 -128.87 -90.55 19.95
N GLU A 353 -128.55 -89.86 21.05
CA GLU A 353 -129.05 -90.20 22.38
C GLU A 353 -130.57 -90.01 22.50
N ASN A 354 -131.14 -88.99 21.87
CA ASN A 354 -132.59 -88.77 21.84
C ASN A 354 -133.29 -89.79 20.93
N GLU A 355 -132.73 -90.12 19.77
CA GLU A 355 -133.18 -91.22 18.92
C GLU A 355 -133.16 -92.55 19.67
N ARG A 356 -132.07 -92.83 20.42
CA ARG A 356 -131.96 -94.01 21.29
C ARG A 356 -133.02 -94.01 22.41
N ARG A 357 -133.35 -92.86 22.99
CA ARG A 357 -134.44 -92.74 23.98
C ARG A 357 -135.80 -93.06 23.35
N VAL A 358 -136.13 -92.47 22.20
CA VAL A 358 -137.38 -92.74 21.48
C VAL A 358 -137.49 -94.21 21.03
N LEU A 359 -136.35 -94.84 20.67
CA LEU A 359 -136.30 -96.27 20.37
C LEU A 359 -136.51 -97.15 21.62
N ALA A 360 -136.04 -96.73 22.80
CA ALA A 360 -136.32 -97.41 24.06
C ALA A 360 -137.80 -97.27 24.47
N GLU A 361 -138.37 -96.06 24.38
CA GLU A 361 -139.80 -95.81 24.64
C GLU A 361 -140.71 -96.65 23.71
N ARG A 362 -140.32 -96.82 22.45
CA ARG A 362 -140.97 -97.76 21.51
C ARG A 362 -140.81 -99.22 21.92
N LEU A 363 -139.64 -99.62 22.41
CA LEU A 363 -139.38 -100.99 22.84
C LEU A 363 -140.27 -101.35 24.05
N ASP A 364 -140.33 -100.48 25.05
CA ASP A 364 -141.14 -100.68 26.27
C ASP A 364 -142.64 -100.74 25.93
N SER A 365 -143.11 -99.88 25.01
CA SER A 365 -144.49 -99.94 24.49
C SER A 365 -144.82 -101.28 23.81
N ILE A 366 -143.90 -101.84 23.04
CA ILE A 366 -144.06 -103.17 22.42
C ILE A 366 -144.01 -104.28 23.49
N GLN A 367 -143.16 -104.17 24.51
CA GLN A 367 -143.10 -105.14 25.61
C GLN A 367 -144.40 -105.15 26.44
N GLN A 368 -145.02 -103.99 26.70
CA GLN A 368 -146.30 -103.91 27.39
C GLN A 368 -147.43 -104.57 26.57
N SER A 369 -147.56 -104.25 25.27
CA SER A 369 -148.58 -104.92 24.44
C SER A 369 -148.37 -106.44 24.34
N LEU A 370 -147.13 -106.92 24.45
CA LEU A 370 -146.81 -108.35 24.53
C LEU A 370 -147.24 -108.99 25.87
N SER A 371 -147.15 -108.29 27.01
CA SER A 371 -147.63 -108.82 28.29
C SER A 371 -149.17 -108.85 28.35
N ASP A 372 -149.84 -107.83 27.80
CA ASP A 372 -151.30 -107.78 27.71
C ASP A 372 -151.85 -108.95 26.85
N LEU A 373 -151.21 -109.23 25.70
CA LEU A 373 -151.53 -110.37 24.86
C LEU A 373 -151.30 -111.73 25.55
N ARG A 374 -150.28 -111.84 26.42
CA ARG A 374 -150.04 -113.05 27.22
C ARG A 374 -151.13 -113.27 28.26
N HIS A 375 -151.56 -112.23 28.97
CA HIS A 375 -152.69 -112.33 29.90
C HIS A 375 -154.00 -112.70 29.20
N MET A 376 -154.26 -112.13 28.01
CA MET A 376 -155.44 -112.49 27.22
C MET A 376 -155.42 -113.95 26.76
N ASN A 377 -154.25 -114.48 26.38
CA ASN A 377 -154.09 -115.88 26.00
C ASN A 377 -154.30 -116.83 27.18
N GLN A 378 -153.76 -116.52 28.37
CA GLN A 378 -154.02 -117.29 29.59
C GLN A 378 -155.51 -117.34 29.93
N ASN A 379 -156.22 -116.20 29.87
CA ASN A 379 -157.67 -116.16 30.10
C ASN A 379 -158.46 -117.05 29.13
N LEU A 380 -158.04 -117.16 27.87
CA LEU A 380 -158.66 -118.05 26.88
C LEU A 380 -158.37 -119.54 27.19
N GLN A 381 -157.15 -119.88 27.59
CA GLN A 381 -156.79 -121.25 28.00
C GLN A 381 -157.56 -121.70 29.24
N ASP A 382 -157.68 -120.81 30.24
CA ASP A 382 -158.50 -121.01 31.44
C ASP A 382 -159.99 -121.15 31.15
N GLN A 383 -160.47 -120.65 30.00
CA GLN A 383 -161.87 -120.78 29.55
C GLN A 383 -162.10 -122.12 28.83
N VAL A 384 -161.14 -122.57 28.00
CA VAL A 384 -161.17 -123.89 27.34
C VAL A 384 -161.19 -125.04 28.36
N ALA A 385 -160.37 -124.98 29.40
CA ALA A 385 -160.29 -126.02 30.42
C ALA A 385 -161.62 -126.27 31.17
N ARG A 386 -162.45 -125.22 31.35
CA ARG A 386 -163.77 -125.33 31.99
C ARG A 386 -164.77 -126.07 31.09
N LEU A 387 -164.83 -125.69 29.81
CA LEU A 387 -165.71 -126.34 28.82
C LEU A 387 -165.39 -127.83 28.63
N GLN A 388 -164.11 -128.21 28.69
CA GLN A 388 -163.69 -129.61 28.66
C GLN A 388 -164.18 -130.42 29.88
N THR A 389 -164.33 -129.77 31.04
CA THR A 389 -164.80 -130.41 32.28
C THR A 389 -166.33 -130.61 32.27
N GLU A 390 -167.08 -129.66 31.70
CA GLU A 390 -168.54 -129.80 31.54
C GLU A 390 -168.92 -130.88 30.52
N LEU A 391 -168.11 -131.05 29.46
CA LEU A 391 -168.32 -132.08 28.44
C LEU A 391 -168.30 -133.49 29.05
N ALA A 392 -167.29 -133.81 29.87
CA ALA A 392 -167.11 -135.13 30.47
C ALA A 392 -168.29 -135.55 31.38
N ASN A 393 -168.92 -134.61 32.09
CA ASN A 393 -170.08 -134.90 32.94
C ASN A 393 -171.33 -135.31 32.14
N ASN A 394 -171.48 -134.82 30.90
CA ASN A 394 -172.62 -135.16 30.04
C ASN A 394 -172.53 -136.58 29.46
N GLU A 395 -171.32 -137.07 29.16
CA GLU A 395 -171.10 -138.41 28.62
C GLU A 395 -171.50 -139.52 29.62
N VAL A 396 -171.28 -139.28 30.92
CA VAL A 396 -171.68 -140.20 32.00
C VAL A 396 -173.21 -140.28 32.13
N GLN A 397 -173.95 -139.17 31.97
CA GLN A 397 -175.41 -139.23 31.98
C GLN A 397 -176.00 -139.96 30.76
N ARG A 398 -175.39 -139.82 29.58
CA ARG A 398 -175.86 -140.47 28.35
C ARG A 398 -175.90 -142.00 28.47
N SER A 399 -174.81 -142.59 29.00
CA SER A 399 -174.67 -144.04 29.12
C SER A 399 -175.62 -144.70 30.14
N GLY A 400 -176.14 -143.96 31.13
CA GLY A 400 -177.15 -144.46 32.06
C GLY A 400 -178.55 -144.62 31.46
N LEU A 401 -178.91 -143.80 30.46
CA LEU A 401 -180.24 -143.78 29.86
C LEU A 401 -180.40 -144.81 28.72
N GLU A 402 -179.32 -145.11 27.99
CA GLU A 402 -179.32 -146.09 26.89
C GLU A 402 -179.68 -147.51 27.35
N ALA A 403 -179.53 -147.83 28.64
CA ALA A 403 -179.86 -149.12 29.22
C ALA A 403 -181.38 -149.40 29.34
N GLN A 404 -182.24 -148.38 29.39
CA GLN A 404 -183.70 -148.57 29.57
C GLN A 404 -184.47 -148.66 28.24
N LEU A 405 -183.90 -148.22 27.11
CA LEU A 405 -184.64 -147.92 25.89
C LEU A 405 -184.60 -149.04 24.82
N ARG A 406 -184.76 -150.30 25.27
CA ARG A 406 -184.64 -151.50 24.41
C ARG A 406 -185.98 -152.16 24.01
N LEU A 407 -187.12 -151.50 24.23
CA LEU A 407 -188.45 -152.14 24.23
C LEU A 407 -189.58 -151.49 23.40
N THR A 408 -189.37 -150.37 22.69
CA THR A 408 -190.46 -149.70 21.94
C THR A 408 -190.08 -149.13 20.56
N LYS A 409 -190.38 -149.94 19.52
CA LYS A 409 -190.71 -149.65 18.09
C LYS A 409 -190.18 -148.40 17.34
N TRP A 410 -189.59 -148.69 16.16
CA TRP A 410 -189.55 -147.92 14.88
C TRP A 410 -190.94 -147.44 14.36
N PRO A 411 -191.10 -146.63 13.26
CA PRO A 411 -190.13 -146.23 12.21
C PRO A 411 -190.07 -144.72 11.76
N GLN A 412 -188.93 -144.32 11.15
CA GLN A 412 -188.72 -143.58 9.87
C GLN A 412 -189.60 -142.35 9.43
N GLU A 413 -188.99 -141.16 9.14
CA GLU A 413 -188.89 -140.50 7.80
C GLU A 413 -188.61 -138.96 7.78
N GLY A 414 -187.82 -138.51 6.77
CA GLY A 414 -187.60 -137.10 6.32
C GLY A 414 -186.76 -136.19 7.24
N GLY A 415 -185.74 -135.42 6.80
CA GLY A 415 -185.09 -135.11 5.51
C GLY A 415 -183.78 -134.33 5.82
N ALA A 416 -183.21 -133.37 5.06
CA ALA A 416 -183.20 -132.95 3.64
C ALA A 416 -182.32 -131.66 3.58
N ASP A 417 -181.57 -131.26 2.55
CA ASP A 417 -181.08 -131.87 1.30
C ASP A 417 -179.95 -130.97 0.70
N LYS A 418 -178.83 -131.54 0.20
CA LYS A 418 -178.21 -131.30 -1.14
C LYS A 418 -176.69 -131.59 -1.29
N ASP A 419 -176.37 -132.16 -2.47
CA ASP A 419 -175.22 -131.99 -3.40
C ASP A 419 -173.83 -131.65 -2.78
N GLU A 420 -172.73 -132.40 -2.94
CA GLU A 420 -172.21 -133.32 -3.99
C GLU A 420 -171.73 -132.64 -5.31
N ASP A 421 -170.63 -133.19 -5.85
CA ASP A 421 -169.91 -132.83 -7.09
C ASP A 421 -169.42 -131.38 -7.35
N LEU A 422 -168.08 -131.20 -7.36
CA LEU A 422 -167.37 -130.85 -8.61
C LEU A 422 -165.83 -130.91 -8.48
N MET A 423 -165.24 -132.04 -8.88
CA MET A 423 -163.87 -132.03 -9.40
C MET A 423 -163.87 -131.45 -10.84
N ARG A 424 -162.88 -130.58 -11.15
CA ARG A 424 -162.48 -130.03 -12.47
C ARG A 424 -162.98 -128.62 -12.86
N GLN A 425 -162.33 -127.61 -12.30
CA GLN A 425 -161.86 -126.39 -13.01
C GLN A 425 -160.71 -125.81 -12.15
N LEU A 426 -159.44 -125.76 -12.55
CA LEU A 426 -158.74 -125.73 -13.85
C LEU A 426 -158.86 -124.39 -14.60
N GLN A 427 -157.71 -123.71 -14.75
CA GLN A 427 -157.44 -122.49 -15.54
C GLN A 427 -158.01 -121.16 -14.99
N ILE A 428 -157.18 -120.11 -15.03
CA ILE A 428 -157.40 -118.76 -14.47
C ILE A 428 -157.45 -118.79 -12.91
N VAL A 429 -156.57 -118.13 -12.13
CA VAL A 429 -155.68 -116.98 -12.39
C VAL A 429 -154.20 -117.39 -12.51
N GLN A 430 -153.90 -118.56 -13.08
CA GLN A 430 -152.56 -118.83 -13.63
C GLN A 430 -152.35 -118.04 -14.95
N ARG A 431 -152.44 -116.69 -14.87
CA ARG A 431 -152.29 -115.75 -16.00
C ARG A 431 -151.42 -114.53 -15.67
N GLU A 432 -151.31 -114.12 -14.40
CA GLU A 432 -150.50 -112.94 -14.01
C GLU A 432 -149.05 -113.29 -13.59
N LYS A 433 -148.51 -114.38 -14.13
CA LYS A 433 -147.06 -114.67 -14.16
C LYS A 433 -146.42 -114.34 -15.53
N SER A 434 -147.16 -113.69 -16.43
CA SER A 434 -146.77 -113.53 -17.84
C SER A 434 -146.95 -112.14 -18.47
N GLU A 435 -147.35 -111.08 -17.74
CA GLU A 435 -147.55 -109.75 -18.33
C GLU A 435 -146.86 -108.57 -17.62
N MET A 436 -145.76 -108.83 -16.89
CA MET A 436 -144.72 -107.80 -16.65
C MET A 436 -143.34 -108.20 -17.19
N ARG A 437 -143.32 -109.14 -18.16
CA ARG A 437 -142.19 -109.37 -19.09
C ARG A 437 -142.15 -108.27 -20.18
N GLY A 438 -142.36 -107.02 -19.78
CA GLY A 438 -142.54 -105.86 -20.66
C GLY A 438 -142.05 -104.53 -20.07
N LYS A 439 -141.27 -104.57 -18.97
CA LYS A 439 -140.31 -103.52 -18.60
C LYS A 439 -138.89 -104.06 -18.43
N LEU A 440 -138.63 -105.23 -19.02
CA LEU A 440 -137.28 -105.70 -19.35
C LEU A 440 -136.66 -104.76 -20.42
N ASP A 441 -137.51 -104.17 -21.27
CA ASP A 441 -137.14 -103.19 -22.30
C ASP A 441 -136.66 -101.86 -21.70
N ALA A 442 -137.26 -101.42 -20.58
CA ALA A 442 -136.79 -100.26 -19.83
C ALA A 442 -135.39 -100.45 -19.20
N LEU A 443 -134.88 -101.69 -19.14
CA LEU A 443 -133.51 -102.02 -18.76
C LEU A 443 -132.59 -102.19 -19.99
N ASN A 444 -133.15 -102.36 -21.18
CA ASN A 444 -132.45 -102.55 -22.46
C ASN A 444 -131.93 -101.20 -23.02
N ASP A 445 -132.76 -100.15 -22.96
CA ASP A 445 -132.42 -98.84 -23.54
C ASP A 445 -131.44 -98.04 -22.68
N LYS A 446 -131.52 -98.15 -21.35
CA LYS A 446 -130.69 -97.36 -20.44
C LYS A 446 -129.24 -97.87 -20.31
N VAL A 447 -128.98 -99.11 -20.71
CA VAL A 447 -127.61 -99.63 -20.89
C VAL A 447 -127.03 -99.13 -22.20
N LYS A 448 -127.77 -99.25 -23.31
CA LYS A 448 -127.30 -98.86 -24.65
C LYS A 448 -126.95 -97.37 -24.77
N LEU A 449 -127.68 -96.48 -24.08
CA LEU A 449 -127.38 -95.04 -24.10
C LEU A 449 -126.06 -94.68 -23.37
N LEU A 450 -125.68 -95.44 -22.33
CA LEU A 450 -124.44 -95.20 -21.58
C LEU A 450 -123.24 -95.95 -22.18
N GLU A 451 -123.46 -97.03 -22.92
CA GLU A 451 -122.40 -97.67 -23.73
C GLU A 451 -121.98 -96.81 -24.93
N THR A 452 -122.83 -95.89 -25.40
CA THR A 452 -122.48 -94.92 -26.46
C THR A 452 -121.67 -93.71 -25.99
N GLU A 453 -121.80 -93.28 -24.73
CA GLU A 453 -121.03 -92.13 -24.19
C GLU A 453 -119.58 -92.49 -23.83
N LYS A 454 -119.19 -93.78 -23.92
CA LYS A 454 -117.82 -94.26 -23.66
C LYS A 454 -116.89 -94.25 -24.90
N ARG A 455 -117.35 -93.84 -26.09
CA ARG A 455 -116.56 -93.93 -27.34
C ARG A 455 -116.32 -92.61 -28.10
N THR A 456 -116.74 -91.48 -27.55
CA THR A 456 -116.61 -90.15 -28.17
C THR A 456 -115.88 -89.11 -27.32
N LEU A 457 -115.27 -89.52 -26.19
CA LEU A 457 -114.48 -88.66 -25.30
C LEU A 457 -113.05 -89.20 -25.03
N GLU A 458 -112.53 -90.08 -25.90
CA GLU A 458 -111.16 -90.64 -25.82
C GLU A 458 -110.25 -90.18 -26.98
N ASN A 459 -110.38 -88.94 -27.47
CA ASN A 459 -109.40 -88.31 -28.36
C ASN A 459 -109.40 -86.77 -28.18
N GLN A 460 -108.20 -86.15 -28.17
CA GLN A 460 -107.94 -84.74 -27.80
C GLN A 460 -108.20 -84.47 -26.29
N VAL A 461 -107.36 -84.92 -25.35
CA VAL A 461 -105.88 -84.83 -25.26
C VAL A 461 -105.36 -83.40 -25.13
N SER A 462 -104.93 -83.08 -23.90
CA SER A 462 -104.00 -82.02 -23.46
C SER A 462 -104.39 -80.53 -23.57
N THR A 463 -104.21 -79.85 -22.42
CA THR A 463 -103.84 -78.43 -22.25
C THR A 463 -104.71 -77.34 -22.89
N LEU A 464 -105.56 -76.72 -22.06
CA LEU A 464 -105.39 -75.31 -21.67
C LEU A 464 -106.15 -74.98 -20.37
N LYS A 465 -105.48 -74.36 -19.40
CA LYS A 465 -106.13 -73.62 -18.30
C LYS A 465 -106.07 -72.13 -18.62
N SER A 466 -107.21 -71.46 -18.53
CA SER A 466 -107.44 -70.02 -18.72
C SER A 466 -108.72 -69.68 -17.93
N VAL A 467 -108.94 -68.55 -17.24
CA VAL A 467 -108.37 -67.19 -17.19
C VAL A 467 -108.17 -66.82 -15.70
N GLY A 468 -107.34 -65.88 -15.20
CA GLY A 468 -106.38 -64.89 -15.73
C GLY A 468 -105.45 -64.44 -14.57
N THR A 469 -104.62 -63.38 -14.60
CA THR A 469 -104.60 -62.16 -15.44
C THR A 469 -103.18 -61.53 -15.60
N ARG A 470 -102.95 -60.83 -16.72
CA ARG A 470 -101.96 -59.74 -16.99
C ARG A 470 -100.45 -59.93 -16.69
N SER A 471 -99.60 -59.80 -17.73
CA SER A 471 -98.57 -58.72 -17.86
C SER A 471 -97.89 -58.66 -19.26
N LYS A 472 -97.05 -57.63 -19.50
CA LYS A 472 -96.55 -57.13 -20.80
C LYS A 472 -95.22 -57.75 -21.30
N SER A 473 -94.95 -57.68 -22.61
CA SER A 473 -93.64 -57.31 -23.20
C SER A 473 -93.78 -56.84 -24.68
N TYR A 474 -92.69 -56.44 -25.35
CA TYR A 474 -92.63 -55.60 -26.58
C TYR A 474 -92.17 -56.30 -27.90
N GLU A 475 -92.21 -55.56 -29.02
CA GLU A 475 -92.06 -56.04 -30.42
C GLU A 475 -90.67 -55.81 -31.12
N ARG A 476 -90.62 -56.17 -32.41
CA ARG A 476 -89.55 -56.15 -33.45
C ARG A 476 -89.80 -54.98 -34.46
N PRO A 477 -89.16 -54.85 -35.66
CA PRO A 477 -87.77 -55.13 -36.11
C PRO A 477 -87.11 -54.01 -37.00
N GLU A 478 -85.80 -54.16 -37.28
CA GLU A 478 -85.02 -53.85 -38.52
C GLU A 478 -85.23 -52.64 -39.49
N LYS A 479 -84.05 -52.11 -39.92
CA LYS A 479 -83.61 -51.65 -41.28
C LYS A 479 -83.78 -50.19 -41.81
N ALA A 480 -82.62 -49.53 -41.88
CA ALA A 480 -81.96 -48.97 -43.09
C ALA A 480 -82.20 -47.51 -43.62
N HIS A 481 -81.06 -46.79 -43.74
CA HIS A 481 -80.65 -45.79 -44.76
C HIS A 481 -81.29 -44.36 -44.85
N ILE A 482 -80.39 -43.35 -44.86
CA ILE A 482 -80.30 -42.16 -45.77
C ILE A 482 -81.54 -41.21 -45.89
N GLU A 483 -81.46 -39.88 -45.79
CA GLU A 483 -80.32 -38.94 -45.79
C GLU A 483 -80.64 -37.55 -45.17
N LEU A 484 -79.60 -36.72 -45.07
CA LEU A 484 -79.62 -35.25 -45.27
C LEU A 484 -80.65 -34.37 -44.53
N LEU A 485 -80.34 -33.93 -43.31
CA LEU A 485 -80.58 -32.54 -42.83
C LEU A 485 -79.82 -32.29 -41.51
N GLY A 486 -78.84 -31.37 -41.51
CA GLY A 486 -78.12 -30.97 -40.28
C GLY A 486 -76.63 -30.57 -40.41
N SER A 487 -76.01 -30.71 -41.57
CA SER A 487 -74.55 -30.55 -41.76
C SER A 487 -74.03 -29.09 -41.82
N SER A 488 -74.44 -28.24 -40.88
CA SER A 488 -73.77 -26.95 -40.59
C SER A 488 -73.21 -26.97 -39.18
N TYR A 489 -74.09 -27.05 -38.17
CA TYR A 489 -73.77 -26.87 -36.74
C TYR A 489 -72.71 -27.83 -36.16
N SER A 490 -72.43 -28.96 -36.83
CA SER A 490 -71.34 -29.88 -36.47
C SER A 490 -70.04 -29.58 -37.23
N PHE A 491 -70.13 -29.15 -38.49
CA PHE A 491 -68.97 -28.74 -39.30
C PHE A 491 -68.36 -27.45 -38.76
N ASP A 492 -69.18 -26.44 -38.48
CA ASP A 492 -68.72 -25.13 -37.99
C ASP A 492 -67.97 -25.26 -36.65
N ASN A 493 -68.47 -26.09 -35.74
CA ASN A 493 -67.79 -26.40 -34.47
C ASN A 493 -66.46 -27.15 -34.66
N LEU A 494 -66.44 -28.18 -35.52
CA LEU A 494 -65.22 -28.94 -35.79
C LEU A 494 -64.18 -28.12 -36.57
N GLU A 495 -64.59 -27.24 -37.48
CA GLU A 495 -63.68 -26.30 -38.16
C GLU A 495 -63.14 -25.26 -37.18
N GLN A 496 -63.97 -24.71 -36.28
CA GLN A 496 -63.51 -23.79 -35.24
C GLN A 496 -62.52 -24.47 -34.29
N GLU A 497 -62.81 -25.68 -33.80
CA GLU A 497 -61.87 -26.47 -32.99
C GLU A 497 -60.56 -26.73 -33.76
N ASN A 498 -60.63 -27.06 -35.06
CA ASN A 498 -59.44 -27.22 -35.90
C ASN A 498 -58.65 -25.90 -36.03
N ARG A 499 -59.33 -24.75 -36.10
CA ARG A 499 -58.72 -23.41 -36.14
C ARG A 499 -58.03 -23.06 -34.83
N GLU A 500 -58.67 -23.35 -33.69
CA GLU A 500 -58.13 -23.13 -32.35
C GLU A 500 -56.94 -24.05 -32.07
N LEU A 501 -57.01 -25.32 -32.48
CA LEU A 501 -55.89 -26.26 -32.42
C LEU A 501 -54.71 -25.80 -33.31
N ARG A 502 -54.95 -25.33 -34.54
CA ARG A 502 -53.89 -24.74 -35.40
C ARG A 502 -53.27 -23.48 -34.79
N LEU A 503 -54.06 -22.62 -34.14
CA LEU A 503 -53.55 -21.45 -33.42
C LEU A 503 -52.74 -21.86 -32.18
N LYS A 504 -53.16 -22.93 -31.48
CA LYS A 504 -52.43 -23.48 -30.33
C LYS A 504 -51.11 -24.13 -30.75
N ILE A 505 -51.09 -24.87 -31.86
CA ILE A 505 -49.87 -25.40 -32.48
C ILE A 505 -48.91 -24.25 -32.82
N ARG A 506 -49.34 -23.22 -33.56
CA ARG A 506 -48.50 -22.05 -33.89
C ARG A 506 -47.93 -21.32 -32.67
N ARG A 507 -48.70 -21.20 -31.59
CA ARG A 507 -48.22 -20.64 -30.32
C ARG A 507 -47.14 -21.52 -29.67
N LEU A 508 -47.31 -22.84 -29.68
CA LEU A 508 -46.33 -23.79 -29.16
C LEU A 508 -45.06 -23.85 -30.03
N GLU A 509 -45.18 -23.78 -31.35
CA GLU A 509 -44.06 -23.66 -32.31
C GLU A 509 -43.26 -22.37 -32.05
N THR A 510 -43.95 -21.25 -31.81
CA THR A 510 -43.32 -19.97 -31.47
C THR A 510 -42.57 -20.06 -30.14
N GLN A 511 -43.22 -20.61 -29.10
CA GLN A 511 -42.60 -20.81 -27.78
C GLN A 511 -41.40 -21.79 -27.82
N LEU A 512 -41.45 -22.81 -28.68
CA LEU A 512 -40.32 -23.71 -28.90
C LEU A 512 -39.13 -22.96 -29.49
N ALA A 513 -39.34 -22.19 -30.55
CA ALA A 513 -38.29 -21.37 -31.18
C ALA A 513 -37.71 -20.31 -30.22
N GLU A 514 -38.55 -19.68 -29.39
CA GLU A 514 -38.12 -18.77 -28.32
C GLU A 514 -37.23 -19.47 -27.30
N LYS A 515 -37.58 -20.69 -26.87
CA LYS A 515 -36.80 -21.48 -25.91
C LYS A 515 -35.52 -22.05 -26.51
N GLU A 516 -35.51 -22.42 -27.77
CA GLU A 516 -34.28 -22.78 -28.50
C GLU A 516 -33.34 -21.57 -28.62
N ALA A 517 -33.87 -20.37 -28.92
CA ALA A 517 -33.10 -19.13 -28.95
C ALA A 517 -32.60 -18.68 -27.55
N GLU A 518 -33.34 -18.93 -26.47
CA GLU A 518 -32.83 -18.80 -25.10
C GLU A 518 -31.70 -19.80 -24.81
N LEU A 519 -31.86 -21.07 -25.21
CA LEU A 519 -30.87 -22.13 -24.96
C LEU A 519 -29.56 -21.91 -25.73
N ILE A 520 -29.62 -21.35 -26.95
CA ILE A 520 -28.44 -20.91 -27.71
C ILE A 520 -27.75 -19.74 -27.00
N ARG A 521 -28.50 -18.74 -26.51
CA ARG A 521 -27.95 -17.62 -25.73
C ARG A 521 -27.29 -18.10 -24.43
N ALA A 522 -27.93 -19.01 -23.70
CA ALA A 522 -27.39 -19.61 -22.49
C ALA A 522 -26.08 -20.39 -22.75
N LYS A 523 -26.02 -21.19 -23.84
CA LYS A 523 -24.79 -21.87 -24.26
C LYS A 523 -23.67 -20.89 -24.62
N SER A 524 -23.98 -19.78 -25.29
CA SER A 524 -23.00 -18.73 -25.62
C SER A 524 -22.46 -18.02 -24.38
N ILE A 525 -23.31 -17.76 -23.37
CA ILE A 525 -22.88 -17.23 -22.06
C ILE A 525 -22.00 -18.24 -21.31
N TYR A 526 -22.33 -19.53 -21.38
CA TYR A 526 -21.56 -20.60 -20.74
C TYR A 526 -20.16 -20.77 -21.33
N THR A 527 -20.01 -20.72 -22.67
CA THR A 527 -18.67 -20.78 -23.29
C THR A 527 -17.83 -19.55 -22.99
N HIS A 528 -18.42 -18.35 -22.94
CA HIS A 528 -17.73 -17.15 -22.45
C HIS A 528 -17.27 -17.29 -20.99
N SER A 529 -18.14 -17.84 -20.13
CA SER A 529 -17.82 -18.09 -18.72
C SER A 529 -16.71 -19.14 -18.55
N HIS A 530 -16.65 -20.14 -19.42
CA HIS A 530 -15.59 -21.16 -19.40
C HIS A 530 -14.22 -20.59 -19.82
N SER A 531 -14.18 -19.67 -20.79
CA SER A 531 -12.97 -18.92 -21.16
C SER A 531 -12.47 -17.99 -20.03
N ILE A 532 -13.40 -17.41 -19.26
CA ILE A 532 -13.08 -16.64 -18.04
C ILE A 532 -12.48 -17.55 -16.95
N LEU A 533 -12.98 -18.78 -16.79
CA LEU A 533 -12.42 -19.76 -15.85
C LEU A 533 -11.02 -20.26 -16.28
N GLU A 534 -10.77 -20.40 -17.58
CA GLU A 534 -9.44 -20.75 -18.10
C GLU A 534 -8.44 -19.60 -17.86
N SER A 535 -8.86 -18.35 -18.14
CA SER A 535 -8.12 -17.13 -17.78
C SER A 535 -7.89 -17.00 -16.27
N SER A 536 -8.76 -17.58 -15.43
CA SER A 536 -8.58 -17.60 -13.97
C SER A 536 -7.42 -18.50 -13.54
N ARG A 537 -7.17 -19.60 -14.27
CA ARG A 537 -6.06 -20.52 -14.00
C ARG A 537 -4.70 -19.88 -14.30
N ASP A 538 -4.57 -19.21 -15.45
CA ASP A 538 -3.35 -18.47 -15.77
C ASP A 538 -3.12 -17.31 -14.80
N ARG A 539 -4.19 -16.60 -14.39
CA ARG A 539 -4.11 -15.59 -13.33
C ARG A 539 -3.61 -16.16 -12.00
N THR A 540 -4.01 -17.37 -11.60
CA THR A 540 -3.45 -17.97 -10.37
C THR A 540 -1.93 -18.23 -10.49
N GLY A 541 -1.46 -18.76 -11.62
CA GLY A 541 -0.02 -18.95 -11.87
C GLY A 541 0.77 -17.65 -12.07
N GLU A 542 0.12 -16.57 -12.52
CA GLU A 542 0.70 -15.22 -12.54
C GLU A 542 0.78 -14.61 -11.13
N ILE A 543 -0.28 -14.72 -10.32
CA ILE A 543 -0.30 -14.28 -8.92
C ILE A 543 0.78 -15.00 -8.08
N GLU A 544 1.00 -16.30 -8.30
CA GLU A 544 2.06 -17.05 -7.62
C GLU A 544 3.47 -16.60 -8.05
N ARG A 545 3.69 -16.33 -9.34
CA ARG A 545 4.96 -15.74 -9.82
C ARG A 545 5.19 -14.33 -9.27
N LEU A 546 4.15 -13.50 -9.19
CA LEU A 546 4.23 -12.16 -8.59
C LEU A 546 4.53 -12.21 -7.09
N ARG A 547 3.91 -13.14 -6.34
CA ARG A 547 4.24 -13.39 -4.92
C ARG A 547 5.69 -13.87 -4.72
N ALA A 548 6.18 -14.76 -5.60
CA ALA A 548 7.57 -15.23 -5.55
C ALA A 548 8.55 -14.08 -5.83
N ALA A 549 8.27 -13.23 -6.83
CA ALA A 549 9.05 -12.04 -7.15
C ALA A 549 9.02 -11.00 -6.02
N GLN A 550 7.86 -10.77 -5.39
CA GLN A 550 7.73 -9.93 -4.20
C GLN A 550 8.62 -10.43 -3.06
N LEU A 551 8.51 -11.71 -2.70
CA LEU A 551 9.31 -12.32 -1.62
C LEU A 551 10.82 -12.27 -1.90
N GLN A 552 11.22 -12.35 -3.17
CA GLN A 552 12.62 -12.17 -3.58
C GLN A 552 13.08 -10.70 -3.46
N ALA A 553 12.22 -9.74 -3.82
CA ALA A 553 12.49 -8.31 -3.66
C ALA A 553 12.57 -7.90 -2.18
N GLU A 554 11.68 -8.41 -1.33
CA GLU A 554 11.69 -8.21 0.12
C GLU A 554 13.00 -8.70 0.75
N LYS A 555 13.43 -9.94 0.44
CA LYS A 555 14.72 -10.49 0.90
C LYS A 555 15.92 -9.66 0.41
N LEU A 556 15.87 -9.12 -0.80
CA LEU A 556 16.93 -8.27 -1.34
C LEU A 556 16.96 -6.88 -0.66
N LEU A 557 15.79 -6.33 -0.31
CA LEU A 557 15.68 -5.09 0.46
C LEU A 557 16.18 -5.31 1.89
N GLU A 558 15.80 -6.40 2.55
CA GLU A 558 16.26 -6.73 3.90
C GLU A 558 17.79 -6.90 3.93
N ALA A 559 18.37 -7.65 2.99
CA ALA A 559 19.82 -7.82 2.90
C ALA A 559 20.57 -6.49 2.64
N ARG A 560 19.97 -5.58 1.87
CA ARG A 560 20.50 -4.21 1.70
C ARG A 560 20.39 -3.41 3.00
N GLU A 561 19.26 -3.47 3.69
CA GLU A 561 19.05 -2.74 4.93
C GLU A 561 19.98 -3.23 6.05
N GLN A 562 20.14 -4.55 6.21
CA GLN A 562 21.13 -5.14 7.13
C GLN A 562 22.55 -4.66 6.81
N SER A 563 22.93 -4.59 5.53
CA SER A 563 24.23 -4.05 5.09
C SER A 563 24.39 -2.56 5.43
N HIS A 564 23.35 -1.75 5.23
CA HIS A 564 23.35 -0.33 5.60
C HIS A 564 23.38 -0.13 7.12
N ARG A 565 22.61 -0.88 7.91
CA ARG A 565 22.66 -0.89 9.39
C ARG A 565 24.07 -1.24 9.87
N GLN A 566 24.70 -2.27 9.31
CA GLN A 566 26.09 -2.65 9.65
C GLN A 566 27.11 -1.56 9.25
N GLN A 567 26.88 -0.84 8.15
CA GLN A 567 27.71 0.30 7.77
C GLN A 567 27.55 1.49 8.73
N VAL A 568 26.34 1.78 9.18
CA VAL A 568 26.05 2.81 10.19
C VAL A 568 26.77 2.48 11.50
N ILE A 569 26.62 1.25 12.01
CA ILE A 569 27.31 0.79 13.24
C ILE A 569 28.83 0.94 13.14
N ARG A 570 29.44 0.67 11.98
CA ARG A 570 30.89 0.89 11.77
C ARG A 570 31.27 2.37 11.82
N LEU A 571 30.47 3.25 11.25
CA LEU A 571 30.69 4.70 11.27
C LEU A 571 30.44 5.30 12.66
N GLU A 572 29.44 4.84 13.39
CA GLU A 572 29.15 5.24 14.77
C GLU A 572 30.31 4.87 15.71
N ASN A 573 30.84 3.65 15.59
CA ASN A 573 32.03 3.22 16.33
C ASN A 573 33.27 4.05 15.97
N GLN A 574 33.44 4.44 14.70
CA GLN A 574 34.53 5.34 14.28
C GLN A 574 34.35 6.75 14.87
N ILE A 575 33.13 7.30 14.86
CA ILE A 575 32.81 8.60 15.47
C ILE A 575 33.05 8.56 16.98
N GLN A 576 32.69 7.46 17.66
CA GLN A 576 32.95 7.28 19.08
C GLN A 576 34.45 7.25 19.40
N LEU A 577 35.25 6.48 18.64
CA LEU A 577 36.70 6.45 18.80
C LEU A 577 37.34 7.85 18.57
N LEU A 578 36.88 8.59 17.55
CA LEU A 578 37.34 9.96 17.30
C LEU A 578 36.95 10.94 18.42
N ARG A 579 35.76 10.80 19.00
CA ARG A 579 35.34 11.56 20.19
C ARG A 579 36.21 11.24 21.41
N GLU A 580 36.60 9.98 21.60
CA GLU A 580 37.49 9.57 22.70
C GLU A 580 38.91 10.10 22.50
N GLN A 581 39.45 10.02 21.28
CA GLN A 581 40.75 10.62 20.93
C GLN A 581 40.75 12.13 21.16
N LEU A 582 39.71 12.85 20.71
CA LEU A 582 39.56 14.29 20.93
C LEU A 582 39.47 14.62 22.44
N ASN A 583 38.73 13.86 23.22
CA ASN A 583 38.64 14.03 24.67
C ASN A 583 39.97 13.76 25.39
N GLN A 584 40.77 12.78 24.94
CA GLN A 584 42.12 12.55 25.44
C GLN A 584 43.05 13.73 25.11
N GLU A 585 42.96 14.28 23.90
CA GLU A 585 43.80 15.42 23.48
C GLU A 585 43.41 16.72 24.18
N ILE A 586 42.11 16.96 24.41
CA ILE A 586 41.63 18.06 25.26
C ILE A 586 42.23 17.95 26.67
N LYS A 587 42.19 16.75 27.28
CA LYS A 587 42.80 16.50 28.61
C LYS A 587 44.32 16.72 28.62
N ARG A 588 45.05 16.23 27.60
CA ARG A 588 46.49 16.49 27.43
C ARG A 588 46.78 17.99 27.32
N ARG A 589 46.02 18.72 26.51
CA ARG A 589 46.20 20.16 26.30
C ARG A 589 45.85 20.99 27.54
N GLN A 590 44.81 20.61 28.29
CA GLN A 590 44.49 21.19 29.60
C GLN A 590 45.64 20.97 30.60
N LEU A 591 46.16 19.74 30.70
CA LEU A 591 47.32 19.43 31.55
C LEU A 591 48.58 20.20 31.13
N TYR A 592 48.83 20.36 29.83
CA TYR A 592 49.93 21.17 29.32
C TYR A 592 49.78 22.65 29.70
N VAL A 593 48.60 23.24 29.51
CA VAL A 593 48.33 24.64 29.89
C VAL A 593 48.46 24.86 31.40
N LEU A 594 48.01 23.92 32.23
CA LEU A 594 48.19 23.98 33.69
C LEU A 594 49.67 23.89 34.09
N ARG A 595 50.46 23.03 33.42
CA ARG A 595 51.91 22.90 33.65
C ARG A 595 52.68 24.14 33.20
N SER A 596 52.41 24.68 32.00
CA SER A 596 53.09 25.87 31.50
C SER A 596 52.72 27.13 32.30
N SER A 597 51.46 27.26 32.73
CA SER A 597 51.03 28.33 33.64
C SER A 597 51.68 28.23 35.03
N ARG A 598 51.93 27.00 35.51
CA ARG A 598 52.65 26.77 36.77
C ARG A 598 54.15 27.13 36.61
N ALA A 599 54.82 26.59 35.60
CA ALA A 599 56.22 26.88 35.29
C ALA A 599 56.47 28.38 35.01
N GLY A 600 55.51 29.08 34.40
CA GLY A 600 55.57 30.53 34.21
C GLY A 600 55.59 31.30 35.54
N ARG A 601 54.79 30.87 36.54
CA ARG A 601 54.82 31.46 37.89
C ARG A 601 56.10 31.12 38.65
N GLU A 602 56.57 29.87 38.56
CA GLU A 602 57.83 29.44 39.18
C GLU A 602 59.01 30.22 38.59
N MET A 603 59.05 30.42 37.26
CA MET A 603 60.06 31.25 36.61
C MET A 603 59.94 32.74 36.97
N GLN A 604 58.72 33.28 37.16
CA GLN A 604 58.52 34.64 37.65
C GLN A 604 59.03 34.80 39.08
N GLN A 605 58.75 33.84 39.96
CA GLN A 605 59.23 33.80 41.33
C GLN A 605 60.77 33.73 41.40
N LEU A 606 61.40 32.90 40.56
CA LEU A 606 62.86 32.83 40.45
C LEU A 606 63.47 34.15 39.94
N ARG A 607 62.88 34.78 38.93
CA ARG A 607 63.31 36.10 38.43
C ARG A 607 63.18 37.18 39.50
N GLN A 608 62.14 37.14 40.31
CA GLN A 608 61.94 38.08 41.41
C GLN A 608 62.96 37.85 42.53
N ALA A 609 63.12 36.61 43.01
CA ALA A 609 64.10 36.28 44.04
C ALA A 609 65.54 36.64 43.62
N LEU A 610 65.91 36.39 42.36
CA LEU A 610 67.18 36.82 41.79
C LEU A 610 67.31 38.35 41.72
N GLY A 611 66.26 39.05 41.30
CA GLY A 611 66.25 40.52 41.23
C GLY A 611 66.35 41.19 42.60
N ASP A 612 65.69 40.63 43.61
CA ASP A 612 65.74 41.12 44.99
C ASP A 612 67.10 40.78 45.64
N SER A 613 67.65 39.59 45.37
CA SER A 613 68.98 39.17 45.83
C SER A 613 70.11 40.04 45.24
N LEU A 614 70.10 40.26 43.92
CA LEU A 614 71.03 41.16 43.25
C LEU A 614 70.89 42.62 43.75
N ARG A 615 69.68 43.06 44.09
CA ARG A 615 69.44 44.37 44.69
C ARG A 615 70.07 44.48 46.09
N THR A 616 69.91 43.46 46.93
CA THR A 616 70.54 43.41 48.27
C THR A 616 72.06 43.48 48.14
N VAL A 617 72.67 42.67 47.28
CA VAL A 617 74.13 42.66 47.05
C VAL A 617 74.62 44.01 46.49
N ALA A 618 73.88 44.63 45.56
CA ALA A 618 74.25 45.92 44.98
C ALA A 618 73.99 47.13 45.91
N GLN A 619 73.38 46.93 47.07
CA GLN A 619 73.15 47.97 48.09
C GLN A 619 74.16 47.93 49.24
N ASP A 620 74.97 46.89 49.36
CA ASP A 620 76.05 46.80 50.36
C ASP A 620 77.38 47.36 49.78
N PRO A 621 77.94 48.46 50.32
CA PRO A 621 79.19 49.03 49.83
C PRO A 621 80.45 48.21 50.14
N SER A 622 80.35 47.18 51.00
CA SER A 622 81.47 46.39 51.52
C SER A 622 81.66 45.04 50.84
N LEU A 623 80.60 44.49 50.24
CA LEU A 623 80.63 43.28 49.39
C LEU A 623 81.28 42.05 50.07
N ASP A 624 80.96 41.81 51.34
CA ASP A 624 81.46 40.68 52.11
C ASP A 624 81.09 39.31 51.49
N ALA A 625 82.05 38.38 51.52
CA ALA A 625 81.88 37.00 51.09
C ALA A 625 80.76 36.27 51.88
N VAL A 626 80.55 36.63 53.15
CA VAL A 626 79.47 36.04 53.98
C VAL A 626 78.09 36.46 53.47
N LEU A 627 77.93 37.71 53.00
CA LEU A 627 76.68 38.18 52.39
C LEU A 627 76.42 37.46 51.07
N LEU A 628 77.45 37.34 50.22
CA LEU A 628 77.36 36.63 48.94
C LEU A 628 77.00 35.15 49.14
N GLU A 629 77.57 34.48 50.14
CA GLU A 629 77.23 33.09 50.46
C GLU A 629 75.80 32.96 51.00
N HIS A 630 75.36 33.89 51.86
CA HIS A 630 73.98 33.89 52.37
C HIS A 630 72.95 34.04 51.24
N GLU A 631 73.16 35.02 50.35
CA GLU A 631 72.29 35.27 49.20
C GLU A 631 72.33 34.12 48.17
N ALA A 632 73.50 33.50 47.93
CA ALA A 632 73.60 32.30 47.10
C ALA A 632 72.78 31.12 47.67
N ARG A 633 72.97 30.78 48.95
CA ARG A 633 72.20 29.71 49.63
C ARG A 633 70.69 29.97 49.60
N LYS A 634 70.28 31.24 49.71
CA LYS A 634 68.88 31.70 49.60
C LYS A 634 68.32 31.49 48.19
N LEU A 635 69.09 31.78 47.14
CA LEU A 635 68.71 31.46 45.76
C LEU A 635 68.62 29.94 45.52
N ASP A 636 69.57 29.16 46.02
CA ASP A 636 69.52 27.68 45.95
C ASP A 636 68.29 27.10 46.66
N SER A 637 67.92 27.64 47.83
CA SER A 637 66.69 27.25 48.54
C SER A 637 65.42 27.57 47.74
N THR A 638 65.44 28.65 46.94
CA THR A 638 64.33 29.03 46.07
C THR A 638 64.27 28.14 44.82
N LEU A 639 65.43 27.82 44.23
CA LEU A 639 65.55 26.93 43.08
C LEU A 639 65.13 25.49 43.40
N THR A 640 65.57 24.95 44.54
CA THR A 640 65.15 23.63 45.00
C THR A 640 63.66 23.57 45.32
N SER A 641 63.10 24.60 45.97
CA SER A 641 61.66 24.69 46.26
C SER A 641 60.78 24.78 45.01
N THR A 642 61.25 25.47 43.96
CA THR A 642 60.48 25.61 42.69
C THR A 642 60.65 24.42 41.74
N THR A 643 61.74 23.65 41.88
CA THR A 643 62.07 22.51 40.98
C THR A 643 61.45 21.18 41.44
N SER A 644 60.84 21.10 42.64
CA SER A 644 60.27 19.87 43.18
C SER A 644 58.96 19.45 42.48
N LEU A 645 59.07 18.60 41.46
CA LEU A 645 57.93 17.99 40.74
C LEU A 645 57.53 16.62 41.34
N PRO A 646 56.23 16.34 41.53
CA PRO A 646 55.76 14.99 41.88
C PRO A 646 56.02 13.98 40.75
N PRO A 647 56.47 12.74 41.04
CA PRO A 647 56.77 11.73 40.01
C PRO A 647 55.58 11.38 39.09
N SER A 648 54.35 11.48 39.59
CA SER A 648 53.10 11.21 38.88
C SER A 648 52.76 12.20 37.74
N LEU A 649 53.64 13.17 37.45
CA LEU A 649 53.51 14.10 36.33
C LEU A 649 54.61 13.95 35.26
N ALA A 650 55.55 13.01 35.37
CA ALA A 650 56.51 12.73 34.29
C ALA A 650 55.78 12.38 32.97
N LEU A 651 56.35 12.78 31.83
CA LEU A 651 55.85 12.31 30.53
C LEU A 651 56.29 10.85 30.31
N ALA A 652 55.35 10.01 29.87
CA ALA A 652 55.74 8.85 29.07
C ALA A 652 56.33 9.36 27.74
N PRO A 653 57.36 8.70 27.17
CA PRO A 653 57.92 9.10 25.88
C PRO A 653 56.85 9.03 24.77
N PRO A 654 56.93 9.89 23.74
CA PRO A 654 55.95 9.89 22.66
C PRO A 654 56.00 8.56 21.91
N SER A 655 54.90 7.80 21.98
CA SER A 655 54.74 6.59 21.17
C SER A 655 54.87 6.95 19.68
N THR A 656 55.72 6.22 18.97
CA THR A 656 55.87 6.36 17.52
C THR A 656 54.53 6.10 16.83
N TYR A 657 54.05 7.07 16.05
CA TYR A 657 52.83 6.93 15.25
C TYR A 657 53.03 5.86 14.16
N ASP A 658 52.65 4.62 14.47
CA ASP A 658 52.56 3.56 13.47
C ASP A 658 51.40 3.88 12.50
N ARG A 659 51.76 4.22 11.26
CA ARG A 659 50.84 4.80 10.27
C ARG A 659 50.27 3.73 9.34
N SER A 660 49.81 2.61 9.89
CA SER A 660 49.34 1.45 9.13
C SER A 660 47.92 1.00 9.53
N SER A 661 46.90 1.40 8.75
CA SER A 661 45.55 0.80 8.74
C SER A 661 44.59 1.48 7.73
N THR A 662 44.99 1.60 6.46
CA THR A 662 44.04 1.91 5.38
C THR A 662 43.21 0.65 5.06
N PRO A 663 41.86 0.66 5.20
CA PRO A 663 41.04 -0.46 4.77
C PRO A 663 41.08 -0.57 3.24
N SER A 664 41.41 -1.76 2.72
CA SER A 664 41.43 -2.01 1.28
C SER A 664 40.02 -1.92 0.69
N ARG A 665 39.90 -1.21 -0.43
CA ARG A 665 38.67 -1.04 -1.19
C ARG A 665 38.40 -2.32 -1.99
N LEU A 666 37.55 -3.21 -1.45
CA LEU A 666 37.10 -4.38 -2.20
C LEU A 666 36.32 -3.94 -3.45
N GLU A 667 36.88 -4.26 -4.61
CA GLU A 667 36.20 -4.16 -5.89
C GLU A 667 35.11 -5.24 -5.98
N LYS A 668 34.08 -4.99 -6.81
CA LYS A 668 33.02 -5.95 -7.09
C LYS A 668 33.13 -6.42 -8.54
N THR A 669 33.31 -7.73 -8.70
CA THR A 669 32.70 -8.52 -9.77
C THR A 669 31.37 -9.04 -9.26
#